data_AF-A0A9R1W1B1-F1
#
_entry.id   AF-A0A9R1W1B1-F1
#
_cell.length_a   1.000
_cell.length_b   1.000
_cell.length_c   1.000
_cell.angle_alpha   90.00
_cell.angle_beta   90.00
_cell.angle_gamma   90.00
#
_symmetry.space_group_name_H-M   'P 1'
#
loop_
_entity.id
_entity.type
_entity.pdbx_description
1 polymer ?
#
loop_
_entity_poly.entity_id
_entity_poly.type
_entity_poly.pdbx_seq_one_letter_code
_entity_poly.pdbx_strand_id
1 'polypeptide(L)'
;MLEAPLNTRKPSPERWFNRAYTLVYTAAIFALVYRHCYNLVYHPSFTTIFLLLADVVLALVWATWQAYLLNPIQRKVFPENLTKVVKESDYPGLDVVVCTADPFREPPVRVINTALSVMAYEYPTEKLSVYVSDDGGSQLTLFAFMEAAKFAKHWLPYCRKYDIMDRSPEVYFGSDSFFFPEAYQIKVMYETMKAKIEKVVDSGTVSPDLITDERWLKALDKWTPTFTPQNHPAVVEVLLESNEDKDITDHPLPNLIYVSREKNKSVHHNFKGGALNSIRVSATLTDAPIFLVLDCDMYSNNPKTALYTLCHFLDPKVDPNLALVQFPQCFHDINKVDTYGAEHLPEIRTIPMGMDGICGTMFIGSGGFFKRQALLGSPASIGPSDIKQAKTHCLGNKSMKSDDILAVAHRVAGCQYEENTKWGLEMGFRYGSLVEDIYTSFRLQCQGWTSVFCDPERPSFLGNSPMALSDLLLQSKRWFVGFLEMVTSKHNPITYGFKYMNPIHALCYAHYNFRPFWAIPIVIYAFLPQLALLNSYSIFPKVSDTWFPLYAFLFLGAYGKSLFEFLVAGGTFVKWRNSTRMWLALGCSSYPFSMVDWVLKSLGLSTIEFNVTSKVLDDELKKRYEAGLFEFGVESPLFLTISIAAVVNLLAFLMGTIQVLKNGGFEELFAQLFIAGFGVINSWPIYEAMLLRSDKGKMPMMTTLKALGVASVVYFVSSLAF
;
A
#
# COMPACT_ATOMS: atom_id res chain seq x y z
N MET A 1 -40.73 -15.36 -6.74
CA MET A 1 -39.74 -14.56 -7.48
C MET A 1 -38.42 -14.68 -6.74
N LEU A 2 -37.34 -15.11 -7.38
CA LEU A 2 -36.00 -15.06 -6.78
C LEU A 2 -35.65 -13.58 -6.56
N GLU A 3 -35.40 -13.18 -5.32
CA GLU A 3 -34.89 -11.84 -5.02
C GLU A 3 -33.64 -11.56 -5.84
N ALA A 4 -33.56 -10.36 -6.43
CA ALA A 4 -32.42 -9.97 -7.23
C ALA A 4 -31.15 -9.94 -6.35
N PRO A 5 -30.03 -10.56 -6.78
CA PRO A 5 -28.84 -10.66 -5.93
C PRO A 5 -28.20 -9.28 -5.69
N LEU A 6 -27.67 -9.06 -4.48
CA LEU A 6 -26.89 -7.86 -4.16
C LEU A 6 -25.46 -7.95 -4.71
N ASN A 7 -24.90 -9.15 -4.77
CA ASN A 7 -23.62 -9.41 -5.41
C ASN A 7 -23.59 -10.81 -6.05
N THR A 8 -22.69 -11.00 -7.01
CA THR A 8 -22.41 -12.30 -7.64
C THR A 8 -20.92 -12.54 -7.70
N ARG A 9 -20.50 -13.81 -7.73
CA ARG A 9 -19.10 -14.22 -7.92
C ARG A 9 -18.98 -15.20 -9.09
N LYS A 10 -17.92 -15.06 -9.89
CA LYS A 10 -17.59 -15.97 -10.99
C LYS A 10 -16.10 -16.27 -11.00
N PRO A 11 -15.69 -17.55 -11.15
CA PRO A 11 -14.28 -17.88 -11.35
C PRO A 11 -13.73 -17.29 -12.64
N SER A 12 -12.49 -16.83 -12.60
CA SER A 12 -11.85 -16.26 -13.79
C SER A 12 -11.51 -17.37 -14.81
N PRO A 13 -11.69 -17.13 -16.13
CA PRO A 13 -11.46 -18.14 -17.17
C PRO A 13 -10.03 -18.69 -17.21
N GLU A 14 -9.04 -17.84 -16.93
CA GLU A 14 -7.61 -18.14 -17.00
C GLU A 14 -7.13 -19.18 -15.97
N ARG A 15 -7.95 -19.50 -14.96
CA ARG A 15 -7.60 -20.50 -13.93
C ARG A 15 -7.20 -21.86 -14.49
N TRP A 16 -7.78 -22.27 -15.62
CA TRP A 16 -7.46 -23.56 -16.25
C TRP A 16 -6.09 -23.54 -16.93
N PHE A 17 -5.80 -22.45 -17.65
CA PHE A 17 -4.48 -22.23 -18.22
C PHE A 17 -3.42 -22.15 -17.11
N ASN A 18 -3.69 -21.42 -16.03
CA ASN A 18 -2.78 -21.34 -14.88
C ASN A 18 -2.47 -22.73 -14.32
N ARG A 19 -3.48 -23.56 -14.05
CA ARG A 19 -3.28 -24.93 -13.51
C ARG A 19 -2.45 -25.80 -14.45
N ALA A 20 -2.72 -25.76 -15.76
CA ALA A 20 -1.97 -26.52 -16.75
C ALA A 20 -0.50 -26.05 -16.81
N TYR A 21 -0.28 -24.74 -16.85
CA TYR A 21 1.06 -24.15 -16.81
C TYR A 21 1.80 -24.54 -15.53
N THR A 22 1.15 -24.46 -14.36
CA THR A 22 1.73 -24.87 -13.08
C THR A 22 2.26 -26.30 -13.15
N LEU A 23 1.46 -27.26 -13.65
CA LEU A 23 1.88 -28.66 -13.75
C LEU A 23 3.14 -28.85 -14.61
N VAL A 24 3.16 -28.25 -15.81
CA VAL A 24 4.30 -28.38 -16.74
C VAL A 24 5.54 -27.69 -16.17
N TYR A 25 5.39 -26.48 -15.64
CA TYR A 25 6.50 -25.69 -15.15
C TYR A 25 7.09 -26.27 -13.85
N THR A 26 6.26 -26.88 -12.99
CA THR A 26 6.73 -27.66 -11.83
C THR A 26 7.66 -28.79 -12.24
N ALA A 27 7.35 -29.54 -13.31
CA ALA A 27 8.22 -30.61 -13.81
C ALA A 27 9.58 -30.07 -14.27
N ALA A 28 9.60 -28.90 -14.93
CA ALA A 28 10.84 -28.24 -15.33
C ALA A 28 11.67 -27.78 -14.13
N ILE A 29 11.04 -27.23 -13.08
CA ILE A 29 11.73 -26.89 -11.83
C ILE A 29 12.35 -28.13 -11.19
N PHE A 30 11.62 -29.25 -11.11
CA PHE A 30 12.18 -30.49 -10.56
C PHE A 30 13.36 -31.01 -11.38
N ALA A 31 13.30 -30.93 -12.71
CA ALA A 31 14.43 -31.28 -13.57
C ALA A 31 15.66 -30.39 -13.33
N LEU A 32 15.46 -29.08 -13.09
CA LEU A 32 16.53 -28.14 -12.76
C LEU A 32 17.16 -28.46 -11.40
N VAL A 33 16.35 -28.67 -10.38
CA VAL A 33 16.82 -29.04 -9.03
C VAL A 33 17.58 -30.37 -9.09
N TYR A 34 17.07 -31.36 -9.83
CA TYR A 34 17.79 -32.62 -10.06
C TYR A 34 19.16 -32.38 -10.69
N ARG A 35 19.24 -31.54 -11.74
CA ARG A 35 20.49 -31.20 -12.41
C ARG A 35 21.49 -30.54 -11.46
N HIS A 36 21.02 -29.62 -10.61
CA HIS A 36 21.87 -29.00 -9.59
C HIS A 36 22.36 -29.98 -8.55
N CYS A 37 21.49 -30.86 -8.03
CA CYS A 37 21.88 -31.91 -7.09
C CYS A 37 22.91 -32.87 -7.71
N TYR A 38 22.71 -33.26 -8.97
CA TYR A 38 23.69 -34.06 -9.71
C TYR A 38 25.04 -33.35 -9.79
N ASN A 39 25.06 -32.08 -10.20
CA ASN A 39 26.29 -31.30 -10.29
C ASN A 39 26.95 -31.11 -8.91
N LEU A 40 26.18 -30.94 -7.84
CA LEU A 40 26.71 -30.81 -6.48
C LEU A 40 27.43 -32.08 -6.02
N VAL A 41 26.94 -33.26 -6.41
CA VAL A 41 27.54 -34.55 -6.04
C VAL A 41 28.77 -34.87 -6.89
N TYR A 42 28.68 -34.68 -8.20
CA TYR A 42 29.71 -35.15 -9.13
C TYR A 42 30.72 -34.07 -9.54
N HIS A 43 30.35 -32.79 -9.45
CA HIS A 43 31.17 -31.63 -9.85
C HIS A 43 31.00 -30.45 -8.88
N PRO A 44 31.25 -30.64 -7.57
CA PRO A 44 31.01 -29.60 -6.57
C PRO A 44 31.86 -28.36 -6.85
N SER A 45 31.22 -27.19 -6.85
CA SER A 45 31.88 -25.89 -6.92
C SER A 45 31.08 -24.86 -6.12
N PHE A 46 31.72 -23.77 -5.71
CA PHE A 46 31.02 -22.64 -5.09
C PHE A 46 29.90 -22.11 -5.99
N THR A 47 30.15 -22.03 -7.30
CA THR A 47 29.16 -21.66 -8.31
C THR A 47 27.92 -22.55 -8.26
N THR A 48 28.11 -23.87 -8.21
CA THR A 48 26.99 -24.83 -8.13
C THR A 48 26.18 -24.64 -6.84
N ILE A 49 26.84 -24.36 -5.71
CA ILE A 49 26.17 -24.09 -4.43
C ILE A 49 25.33 -22.81 -4.52
N PHE A 50 25.89 -21.72 -5.04
CA PHE A 50 25.17 -20.46 -5.17
C PHE A 50 24.00 -20.55 -6.15
N LEU A 51 24.17 -21.21 -7.30
CA LEU A 51 23.08 -21.42 -8.26
C LEU A 51 21.97 -22.30 -7.68
N LEU A 52 22.31 -23.38 -6.96
CA LEU A 52 21.31 -24.20 -6.27
C LEU A 52 20.56 -23.37 -5.22
N LEU A 53 21.25 -22.56 -4.42
CA LEU A 53 20.63 -21.70 -3.43
C LEU A 53 19.65 -20.70 -4.09
N ALA A 54 20.09 -20.02 -5.16
CA ALA A 54 19.25 -19.09 -5.90
C ALA A 54 18.00 -19.78 -6.46
N ASP A 55 18.18 -20.92 -7.12
CA ASP A 55 17.08 -21.62 -7.81
C ASP A 55 16.11 -22.30 -6.86
N VAL A 56 16.57 -22.76 -5.68
CA VAL A 56 15.67 -23.25 -4.62
C VAL A 56 14.81 -22.10 -4.09
N VAL A 57 15.39 -20.92 -3.84
CA VAL A 57 14.62 -19.75 -3.40
C VAL A 57 13.62 -19.32 -4.48
N LEU A 58 14.03 -19.25 -5.75
CA LEU A 58 13.13 -18.96 -6.87
C LEU A 58 12.01 -19.99 -7.01
N ALA A 59 12.31 -21.28 -6.85
CA ALA A 59 11.32 -22.36 -6.89
C ALA A 59 10.28 -22.21 -5.77
N LEU A 60 10.69 -21.90 -4.54
CA LEU A 60 9.79 -21.67 -3.40
C LEU A 60 8.90 -20.45 -3.62
N VAL A 61 9.49 -19.36 -4.09
CA VAL A 61 8.77 -18.13 -4.45
C VAL A 61 7.73 -18.40 -5.54
N TRP A 62 8.14 -19.09 -6.60
CA TRP A 62 7.26 -19.43 -7.71
C TRP A 62 6.13 -20.36 -7.25
N ALA A 63 6.43 -21.35 -6.42
CA ALA A 63 5.44 -22.31 -5.90
C ALA A 63 4.38 -21.62 -5.04
N THR A 64 4.80 -20.70 -4.16
CA THR A 64 3.89 -19.93 -3.31
C THR A 64 3.04 -18.94 -4.14
N TRP A 65 3.56 -18.39 -5.25
CA TRP A 65 2.79 -17.54 -6.18
C TRP A 65 1.59 -18.28 -6.79
N GLN A 66 1.74 -19.59 -7.03
CA GLN A 66 0.67 -20.39 -7.64
C GLN A 66 -0.61 -20.40 -6.80
N ALA A 67 -0.52 -20.18 -5.48
CA ALA A 67 -1.68 -20.11 -4.60
C ALA A 67 -2.71 -19.07 -5.07
N TYR A 68 -2.26 -17.90 -5.54
CA TYR A 68 -3.15 -16.86 -6.08
C TYR A 68 -3.82 -17.26 -7.39
N LEU A 69 -3.18 -18.12 -8.17
CA LEU A 69 -3.59 -18.47 -9.53
C LEU A 69 -4.51 -19.70 -9.58
N LEU A 70 -4.67 -20.41 -8.45
CA LEU A 70 -5.43 -21.65 -8.38
C LEU A 70 -6.91 -21.47 -8.71
N ASN A 71 -7.55 -20.44 -8.16
CA ASN A 71 -8.98 -20.19 -8.35
C ASN A 71 -9.34 -18.70 -8.20
N PRO A 72 -8.71 -17.77 -8.93
CA PRO A 72 -9.11 -16.37 -8.88
C PRO A 72 -10.60 -16.21 -9.21
N ILE A 73 -11.27 -15.29 -8.51
CA ILE A 73 -12.68 -14.96 -8.75
C ILE A 73 -12.86 -13.47 -9.00
N GLN A 74 -13.89 -13.14 -9.76
CA GLN A 74 -14.37 -11.79 -9.97
C GLN A 74 -15.75 -11.65 -9.36
N ARG A 75 -16.01 -10.50 -8.72
CA ARG A 75 -17.30 -10.16 -8.15
C ARG A 75 -17.96 -9.03 -8.92
N LYS A 76 -19.28 -9.05 -8.96
CA LYS A 76 -20.11 -7.92 -9.42
C LYS A 76 -21.09 -7.55 -8.33
N VAL A 77 -21.30 -6.26 -8.11
CA VAL A 77 -22.20 -5.69 -7.10
C VAL A 77 -23.35 -4.95 -7.78
N PHE A 78 -24.52 -4.96 -7.14
CA PHE A 78 -25.77 -4.41 -7.67
C PHE A 78 -26.44 -3.52 -6.61
N PRO A 79 -25.91 -2.30 -6.35
CA PRO A 79 -26.46 -1.36 -5.36
C PRO A 79 -27.94 -1.04 -5.58
N GLU A 80 -28.42 -1.06 -6.82
CA GLU A 80 -29.82 -0.81 -7.19
C GLU A 80 -30.79 -1.83 -6.60
N ASN A 81 -30.29 -2.99 -6.15
CA ASN A 81 -31.08 -4.01 -5.49
C ASN A 81 -31.14 -3.84 -3.97
N LEU A 82 -30.31 -2.97 -3.35
CA LEU A 82 -30.29 -2.79 -1.90
C LEU A 82 -31.65 -2.39 -1.33
N THR A 83 -32.33 -1.45 -1.98
CA THR A 83 -33.63 -0.93 -1.55
C THR A 83 -34.74 -1.99 -1.56
N LYS A 84 -34.52 -3.12 -2.24
CA LYS A 84 -35.43 -4.27 -2.25
C LYS A 84 -35.23 -5.18 -1.03
N VAL A 85 -34.05 -5.14 -0.40
CA VAL A 85 -33.67 -6.00 0.73
C VAL A 85 -33.74 -5.25 2.06
N VAL A 86 -33.26 -3.99 2.08
CA VAL A 86 -33.19 -3.16 3.29
C VAL A 86 -33.61 -1.73 2.94
N LYS A 87 -34.44 -1.11 3.79
CA LYS A 87 -34.79 0.31 3.63
C LYS A 87 -33.57 1.17 3.98
N GLU A 88 -33.43 2.30 3.32
CA GLU A 88 -32.34 3.25 3.60
C GLU A 88 -32.34 3.74 5.07
N SER A 89 -33.54 3.89 5.67
CA SER A 89 -33.72 4.17 7.10
C SER A 89 -33.14 3.09 8.03
N ASP A 90 -32.86 1.90 7.51
CA ASP A 90 -32.35 0.75 8.28
C ASP A 90 -30.86 0.47 7.95
N TYR A 91 -30.23 1.27 7.09
CA TYR A 91 -28.79 1.18 6.85
C TYR A 91 -28.00 1.36 8.17
N PRO A 92 -26.88 0.64 8.35
CA PRO A 92 -26.06 0.79 9.55
C PRO A 92 -25.37 2.16 9.63
N GLY A 93 -24.95 2.59 10.83
CA GLY A 93 -23.98 3.69 10.94
C GLY A 93 -22.66 3.36 10.23
N LEU A 94 -22.03 4.39 9.66
CA LEU A 94 -20.73 4.32 9.00
C LEU A 94 -19.80 5.40 9.56
N ASP A 95 -18.70 4.98 10.18
CA ASP A 95 -17.59 5.87 10.54
C ASP A 95 -16.50 5.79 9.47
N VAL A 96 -16.01 6.92 8.96
CA VAL A 96 -14.85 6.97 8.06
C VAL A 96 -13.67 7.56 8.82
N VAL A 97 -12.52 6.91 8.80
CA VAL A 97 -11.30 7.34 9.46
C VAL A 97 -10.28 7.75 8.40
N VAL A 98 -9.91 9.03 8.39
CA VAL A 98 -8.86 9.58 7.53
C VAL A 98 -7.62 9.83 8.39
N CYS A 99 -6.54 9.08 8.13
CA CYS A 99 -5.30 9.21 8.90
C CYS A 99 -4.33 10.21 8.24
N THR A 100 -3.72 11.07 9.05
CA THR A 100 -2.60 11.95 8.66
C THR A 100 -1.60 12.07 9.80
N ALA A 101 -0.34 12.39 9.50
CA ALA A 101 0.75 12.39 10.48
C ALA A 101 1.61 13.66 10.50
N ASP A 102 1.72 14.40 9.39
CA ASP A 102 2.60 15.56 9.31
C ASP A 102 2.04 16.59 8.31
N PRO A 103 1.71 17.82 8.74
CA PRO A 103 1.08 18.82 7.87
C PRO A 103 2.00 19.37 6.76
N PHE A 104 3.32 19.19 6.86
CA PHE A 104 4.26 19.65 5.83
C PHE A 104 4.55 18.56 4.81
N ARG A 105 4.54 17.29 5.23
CA ARG A 105 4.68 16.15 4.32
C ARG A 105 3.36 15.74 3.70
N GLU A 106 2.26 15.93 4.41
CA GLU A 106 0.88 15.63 4.00
C GLU A 106 0.06 16.93 4.13
N PRO A 107 0.12 17.84 3.13
CA PRO A 107 -0.50 19.16 3.22
C PRO A 107 -1.98 19.11 3.64
N PRO A 108 -2.44 19.91 4.62
CA PRO A 108 -3.82 19.89 5.11
C PRO A 108 -4.89 20.02 4.02
N VAL A 109 -4.61 20.79 2.96
CA VAL A 109 -5.49 20.90 1.77
C VAL A 109 -5.78 19.53 1.16
N ARG A 110 -4.80 18.65 1.08
CA ARG A 110 -4.98 17.29 0.55
C ARG A 110 -5.90 16.47 1.47
N VAL A 111 -5.67 16.55 2.77
CA VAL A 111 -6.45 15.81 3.78
C VAL A 111 -7.93 16.24 3.77
N ILE A 112 -8.21 17.55 3.67
CA ILE A 112 -9.59 18.03 3.62
C ILE A 112 -10.32 17.62 2.33
N ASN A 113 -9.62 17.52 1.20
CA ASN A 113 -10.24 17.07 -0.05
C ASN A 113 -10.66 15.59 0.05
N THR A 114 -9.82 14.75 0.65
CA THR A 114 -10.17 13.36 0.98
C THR A 114 -11.39 13.30 1.89
N ALA A 115 -11.41 14.07 2.99
CA ALA A 115 -12.54 14.10 3.91
C ALA A 115 -13.84 14.61 3.26
N LEU A 116 -13.77 15.71 2.50
CA LEU A 116 -14.94 16.27 1.79
C LEU A 116 -15.51 15.27 0.77
N SER A 117 -14.66 14.48 0.11
CA SER A 117 -15.11 13.44 -0.83
C SER A 117 -15.95 12.35 -0.16
N VAL A 118 -15.61 11.96 1.07
CA VAL A 118 -16.32 10.91 1.82
C VAL A 118 -17.50 11.45 2.63
N MET A 119 -17.43 12.70 3.11
CA MET A 119 -18.59 13.40 3.68
C MET A 119 -19.72 13.53 2.66
N ALA A 120 -19.36 13.58 1.38
CA ALA A 120 -20.31 13.67 0.30
C ALA A 120 -20.76 12.29 -0.20
N TYR A 121 -20.74 11.20 0.58
CA TYR A 121 -21.26 9.91 0.10
C TYR A 121 -22.77 9.91 -0.19
N GLU A 122 -23.22 9.03 -1.08
CA GLU A 122 -24.63 8.66 -1.19
C GLU A 122 -25.00 7.72 -0.03
N TYR A 123 -25.21 8.34 1.13
CA TYR A 123 -25.53 7.67 2.37
C TYR A 123 -26.40 8.58 3.24
N PRO A 124 -27.27 8.03 4.12
CA PRO A 124 -28.02 8.84 5.07
C PRO A 124 -27.08 9.67 5.94
N THR A 125 -27.25 10.99 5.88
CA THR A 125 -26.32 11.95 6.47
C THR A 125 -26.15 11.75 7.97
N GLU A 126 -27.24 11.46 8.68
CA GLU A 126 -27.28 11.23 10.12
C GLU A 126 -26.59 9.93 10.55
N LYS A 127 -26.22 9.06 9.59
CA LYS A 127 -25.53 7.79 9.83
C LYS A 127 -24.07 7.82 9.40
N LEU A 128 -23.63 8.92 8.78
CA LEU A 128 -22.28 9.08 8.28
C LEU A 128 -21.49 10.01 9.21
N SER A 129 -20.36 9.51 9.69
CA SER A 129 -19.45 10.29 10.53
C SER A 129 -18.03 10.18 9.99
N VAL A 130 -17.34 11.31 9.87
CA VAL A 130 -15.96 11.37 9.36
C VAL A 130 -15.03 11.81 10.49
N TYR A 131 -14.07 10.96 10.80
CA TYR A 131 -13.02 11.13 11.80
C TYR A 131 -11.70 11.42 11.11
N VAL A 132 -11.09 12.54 11.46
CA VAL A 132 -9.73 12.87 11.05
C VAL A 132 -8.82 12.48 12.19
N SER A 133 -8.00 11.45 11.98
CA SER A 133 -6.99 11.01 12.93
C SER A 133 -5.66 11.69 12.60
N ASP A 134 -5.37 12.80 13.27
CA ASP A 134 -4.12 13.57 13.12
C ASP A 134 -3.09 13.09 14.15
N ASP A 135 -2.20 12.20 13.71
CA ASP A 135 -1.10 11.69 14.52
C ASP A 135 -0.02 12.77 14.76
N GLY A 136 0.02 13.84 13.97
CA GLY A 136 0.95 14.96 14.17
C GLY A 136 0.51 15.94 15.26
N GLY A 137 -0.79 15.94 15.60
CA GLY A 137 -1.38 16.89 16.54
C GLY A 137 -1.18 18.33 16.06
N SER A 138 -1.47 18.61 14.80
CA SER A 138 -1.19 19.90 14.18
C SER A 138 -2.37 20.85 14.28
N GLN A 139 -2.14 22.03 14.86
CA GLN A 139 -3.11 23.14 14.82
C GLN A 139 -3.45 23.56 13.38
N LEU A 140 -2.53 23.38 12.42
CA LEU A 140 -2.73 23.71 11.01
C LEU A 140 -3.76 22.77 10.38
N THR A 141 -3.70 21.49 10.74
CA THR A 141 -4.67 20.48 10.30
C THR A 141 -6.04 20.77 10.89
N LEU A 142 -6.13 21.03 12.21
CA LEU A 142 -7.40 21.39 12.86
C LEU A 142 -8.02 22.63 12.21
N PHE A 143 -7.23 23.68 11.98
CA PHE A 143 -7.69 24.90 11.30
C PHE A 143 -8.17 24.64 9.87
N ALA A 144 -7.47 23.79 9.11
CA ALA A 144 -7.92 23.41 7.77
C ALA A 144 -9.29 22.74 7.81
N PHE A 145 -9.54 21.88 8.81
CA PHE A 145 -10.82 21.21 8.98
C PHE A 145 -11.94 22.13 9.49
N MET A 146 -11.60 23.16 10.26
CA MET A 146 -12.53 24.26 10.59
C MET A 146 -13.00 24.98 9.32
N GLU A 147 -12.08 25.35 8.42
CA GLU A 147 -12.48 25.99 7.16
C GLU A 147 -13.21 25.02 6.22
N ALA A 148 -12.81 23.75 6.17
CA ALA A 148 -13.53 22.71 5.43
C ALA A 148 -14.96 22.51 5.94
N ALA A 149 -15.19 22.57 7.25
CA ALA A 149 -16.52 22.48 7.85
C ALA A 149 -17.44 23.62 7.37
N LYS A 150 -16.91 24.84 7.22
CA LYS A 150 -17.65 25.98 6.63
C LYS A 150 -17.97 25.73 5.16
N PHE A 151 -16.99 25.28 4.39
CA PHE A 151 -17.16 25.00 2.96
C PHE A 151 -18.13 23.85 2.69
N ALA A 152 -18.13 22.80 3.53
CA ALA A 152 -19.01 21.64 3.44
C ALA A 152 -20.51 22.04 3.41
N LYS A 153 -20.90 23.11 4.11
CA LYS A 153 -22.27 23.64 4.13
C LYS A 153 -22.78 24.05 2.73
N HIS A 154 -21.87 24.32 1.80
CA HIS A 154 -22.17 24.70 0.42
C HIS A 154 -21.84 23.58 -0.56
N TRP A 155 -20.72 22.88 -0.33
CA TRP A 155 -20.24 21.80 -1.21
C TRP A 155 -21.16 20.59 -1.24
N LEU A 156 -21.57 20.07 -0.07
CA LEU A 156 -22.38 18.86 0.00
C LEU A 156 -23.76 18.99 -0.68
N PRO A 157 -24.55 20.06 -0.44
CA PRO A 157 -25.81 20.23 -1.18
C PRO A 157 -25.58 20.46 -2.67
N TYR A 158 -24.50 21.13 -3.08
CA TYR A 158 -24.14 21.28 -4.49
C TYR A 158 -23.88 19.92 -5.15
N CYS A 159 -23.11 19.04 -4.49
CA CYS A 159 -22.87 17.68 -4.98
C CYS A 159 -24.16 16.88 -5.13
N ARG A 160 -25.06 16.95 -4.14
CA ARG A 160 -26.35 16.25 -4.17
C ARG A 160 -27.27 16.78 -5.26
N LYS A 161 -27.38 18.11 -5.39
CA LYS A 161 -28.28 18.78 -6.35
C LYS A 161 -27.95 18.41 -7.80
N TYR A 162 -26.66 18.29 -8.11
CA TYR A 162 -26.18 18.09 -9.48
C TYR A 162 -25.64 16.67 -9.76
N ASP A 163 -25.84 15.74 -8.82
CA ASP A 163 -25.33 14.36 -8.89
C ASP A 163 -23.85 14.31 -9.30
N ILE A 164 -23.04 15.13 -8.62
CA ILE A 164 -21.61 15.24 -8.93
C ILE A 164 -20.93 13.91 -8.62
N MET A 165 -20.25 13.33 -9.61
CA MET A 165 -19.53 12.06 -9.45
C MET A 165 -18.19 12.26 -8.73
N ASP A 166 -17.40 13.24 -9.16
CA ASP A 166 -16.11 13.56 -8.57
C ASP A 166 -16.31 14.50 -7.36
N ARG A 167 -16.43 13.92 -6.16
CA ARG A 167 -16.78 14.68 -4.95
C ARG A 167 -15.58 15.21 -4.16
N SER A 168 -14.36 14.99 -4.65
CA SER A 168 -13.16 15.70 -4.21
C SER A 168 -13.11 17.07 -4.91
N PRO A 169 -13.20 18.20 -4.17
CA PRO A 169 -13.23 19.53 -4.78
C PRO A 169 -12.01 19.84 -5.67
N GLU A 170 -10.79 19.49 -5.23
CA GLU A 170 -9.56 19.69 -6.01
C GLU A 170 -9.64 18.99 -7.37
N VAL A 171 -10.19 17.77 -7.40
CA VAL A 171 -10.32 16.99 -8.64
C VAL A 171 -11.41 17.57 -9.53
N TYR A 172 -12.56 17.90 -8.94
CA TYR A 172 -13.70 18.47 -9.67
C TYR A 172 -13.35 19.81 -10.32
N PHE A 173 -12.78 20.74 -9.56
CA PHE A 173 -12.43 22.09 -10.03
C PHE A 173 -11.10 22.19 -10.77
N GLY A 174 -10.27 21.14 -10.71
CA GLY A 174 -9.05 21.00 -11.51
C GLY A 174 -9.33 20.78 -13.00
N SER A 175 -10.57 20.46 -13.37
CA SER A 175 -11.04 20.48 -14.76
C SER A 175 -11.79 21.79 -15.06
N ASP A 176 -11.62 22.35 -16.26
CA ASP A 176 -12.37 23.54 -16.70
C ASP A 176 -13.79 23.21 -17.22
N SER A 177 -14.27 21.98 -17.01
CA SER A 177 -15.46 21.42 -17.65
C SER A 177 -16.68 21.37 -16.73
N PHE A 178 -16.93 22.42 -15.94
CA PHE A 178 -18.13 22.54 -15.10
C PHE A 178 -19.12 23.54 -15.72
N PHE A 179 -20.38 23.12 -15.86
CA PHE A 179 -21.41 23.88 -16.60
C PHE A 179 -22.58 24.34 -15.73
N PHE A 180 -22.56 24.04 -14.43
CA PHE A 180 -23.67 24.37 -13.53
C PHE A 180 -23.64 25.85 -13.12
N PRO A 181 -24.79 26.53 -13.01
CA PRO A 181 -24.86 27.97 -12.75
C PRO A 181 -24.08 28.43 -11.51
N GLU A 182 -24.12 27.66 -10.43
CA GLU A 182 -23.47 27.97 -9.15
C GLU A 182 -22.01 27.49 -9.09
N ALA A 183 -21.53 26.72 -10.08
CA ALA A 183 -20.21 26.09 -10.04
C ALA A 183 -19.08 27.09 -9.87
N TYR A 184 -19.15 28.26 -10.54
CA TYR A 184 -18.15 29.31 -10.40
C TYR A 184 -18.09 29.87 -8.99
N GLN A 185 -19.25 30.13 -8.37
CA GLN A 185 -19.30 30.63 -6.99
C GLN A 185 -18.71 29.61 -6.01
N ILE A 186 -19.06 28.33 -6.16
CA ILE A 186 -18.51 27.26 -5.32
C ILE A 186 -17.00 27.10 -5.54
N LYS A 187 -16.51 27.21 -6.79
CA LYS A 187 -15.08 27.21 -7.09
C LYS A 187 -14.35 28.37 -6.39
N VAL A 188 -14.89 29.59 -6.46
CA VAL A 188 -14.30 30.74 -5.76
C VAL A 188 -14.24 30.51 -4.25
N MET A 189 -15.28 29.92 -3.64
CA MET A 189 -15.27 29.56 -2.22
C MET A 189 -14.20 28.50 -1.91
N TYR A 190 -14.06 27.48 -2.75
CA TYR A 190 -13.03 26.45 -2.62
C TYR A 190 -11.62 27.05 -2.70
N GLU A 191 -11.33 27.83 -3.73
CA GLU A 191 -10.02 28.47 -3.93
C GLU A 191 -9.69 29.46 -2.79
N THR A 192 -10.69 30.17 -2.28
CA THR A 192 -10.53 31.07 -1.12
C THR A 192 -10.16 30.29 0.14
N MET A 193 -10.86 29.19 0.41
CA MET A 193 -10.54 28.30 1.53
C MET A 193 -9.13 27.72 1.38
N LYS A 194 -8.80 27.20 0.19
CA LYS A 194 -7.50 26.63 -0.14
C LYS A 194 -6.37 27.63 0.10
N ALA A 195 -6.46 28.82 -0.49
CA ALA A 195 -5.45 29.88 -0.32
C ALA A 195 -5.29 30.32 1.14
N LYS A 196 -6.39 30.37 1.91
CA LYS A 196 -6.35 30.69 3.35
C LYS A 196 -5.60 29.62 4.14
N ILE A 197 -5.85 28.34 3.84
CA ILE A 197 -5.17 27.21 4.48
C ILE A 197 -3.68 27.20 4.12
N GLU A 198 -3.35 27.31 2.84
CA GLU A 198 -1.96 27.33 2.36
C GLU A 198 -1.17 28.47 3.01
N LYS A 199 -1.73 29.68 3.07
CA LYS A 199 -1.12 30.82 3.76
C LYS A 199 -0.81 30.53 5.24
N VAL A 200 -1.71 29.83 5.93
CA VAL A 200 -1.52 29.45 7.35
C VAL A 200 -0.48 28.35 7.52
N VAL A 201 -0.43 27.40 6.57
CA VAL A 201 0.60 26.36 6.55
C VAL A 201 1.97 26.99 6.31
N ASP A 202 2.08 27.93 5.38
CA ASP A 202 3.31 28.67 5.07
C ASP A 202 3.78 29.53 6.26
N SER A 203 2.86 30.13 7.02
CA SER A 203 3.21 30.86 8.25
C SER A 203 3.55 29.96 9.44
N GLY A 204 3.20 28.67 9.38
CA GLY A 204 3.43 27.67 10.42
C GLY A 204 2.62 27.89 11.71
N THR A 205 1.79 28.92 11.78
CA THR A 205 0.97 29.26 12.95
C THR A 205 -0.40 29.81 12.55
N VAL A 206 -1.41 29.56 13.38
CA VAL A 206 -2.78 30.04 13.19
C VAL A 206 -2.96 31.36 13.94
N SER A 207 -3.25 32.45 13.23
CA SER A 207 -3.57 33.73 13.87
C SER A 207 -5.01 33.71 14.43
N PRO A 208 -5.25 34.13 15.68
CA PRO A 208 -6.60 34.21 16.26
C PRO A 208 -7.57 35.06 15.42
N ASP A 209 -7.09 36.11 14.77
CA ASP A 209 -7.92 37.02 13.96
C ASP A 209 -8.59 36.33 12.75
N LEU A 210 -8.12 35.15 12.36
CA LEU A 210 -8.68 34.36 11.26
C LEU A 210 -9.91 33.55 11.64
N ILE A 211 -10.22 33.48 12.95
CA ILE A 211 -11.26 32.63 13.52
C ILE A 211 -12.29 33.50 14.22
N THR A 212 -13.50 33.47 13.70
CA THR A 212 -14.64 34.24 14.21
C THR A 212 -15.45 33.47 15.26
N ASP A 213 -15.31 32.16 15.32
CA ASP A 213 -16.06 31.29 16.24
C ASP A 213 -15.29 31.15 17.56
N GLU A 214 -15.86 31.66 18.66
CA GLU A 214 -15.26 31.60 20.00
C GLU A 214 -14.97 30.17 20.45
N ARG A 215 -15.80 29.20 20.05
CA ARG A 215 -15.58 27.79 20.37
C ARG A 215 -14.33 27.26 19.69
N TRP A 216 -14.12 27.63 18.44
CA TRP A 216 -12.94 27.23 17.67
C TRP A 216 -11.66 27.92 18.14
N LEU A 217 -11.76 29.19 18.58
CA LEU A 217 -10.67 29.87 19.28
C LEU A 217 -10.26 29.09 20.54
N LYS A 218 -11.24 28.76 21.40
CA LYS A 218 -10.99 27.96 22.62
C LYS A 218 -10.44 26.56 22.31
N ALA A 219 -10.78 25.98 21.17
CA ALA A 219 -10.24 24.69 20.76
C ALA A 219 -8.71 24.75 20.52
N LEU A 220 -8.22 25.87 19.99
CA LEU A 220 -6.80 26.10 19.69
C LEU A 220 -5.95 26.45 20.91
N ASP A 221 -6.55 26.91 22.02
CA ASP A 221 -5.84 27.18 23.29
C ASP A 221 -5.10 25.94 23.84
N LYS A 222 -5.42 24.74 23.33
CA LYS A 222 -4.74 23.49 23.68
C LYS A 222 -3.29 23.44 23.18
N TRP A 223 -2.94 24.18 22.14
CA TRP A 223 -1.57 24.24 21.59
C TRP A 223 -0.69 25.20 22.39
N THR A 224 -0.35 24.78 23.61
CA THR A 224 0.59 25.50 24.48
C THR A 224 2.03 25.40 23.98
N PRO A 225 2.98 26.24 24.46
CA PRO A 225 4.39 26.15 24.07
C PRO A 225 5.08 24.81 24.35
N THR A 226 4.51 23.96 25.19
CA THR A 226 5.02 22.61 25.50
C THR A 226 4.43 21.52 24.61
N PHE A 227 3.43 21.85 23.78
CA PHE A 227 2.82 20.94 22.83
C PHE A 227 3.81 20.64 21.71
N THR A 228 4.23 19.39 21.56
CA THR A 228 5.03 18.93 20.42
C THR A 228 4.39 17.70 19.79
N PRO A 229 4.67 17.35 18.52
CA PRO A 229 4.11 16.15 17.88
C PRO A 229 4.44 14.80 18.57
N GLN A 230 5.34 14.81 19.54
CA GLN A 230 5.73 13.64 20.35
C GLN A 230 5.30 13.76 21.81
N ASN A 231 4.76 14.90 22.23
CA ASN A 231 4.39 15.17 23.61
C ASN A 231 3.24 16.18 23.71
N HIS A 232 2.02 15.68 23.82
CA HIS A 232 0.82 16.51 23.91
C HIS A 232 -0.38 15.74 24.47
N PRO A 233 -1.35 16.42 25.11
CA PRO A 233 -2.60 15.79 25.53
C PRO A 233 -3.45 15.37 24.31
N ALA A 234 -4.43 14.49 24.54
CA ALA A 234 -5.43 14.17 23.52
C ALA A 234 -6.28 15.40 23.18
N VAL A 235 -6.54 15.62 21.89
CA VAL A 235 -7.44 16.65 21.37
C VAL A 235 -8.58 15.97 20.62
N VAL A 236 -9.82 16.21 21.03
CA VAL A 236 -11.02 15.69 20.37
C VAL A 236 -11.97 16.86 20.15
N GLU A 237 -12.28 17.17 18.90
CA GLU A 237 -13.13 18.31 18.54
C GLU A 237 -14.23 17.88 17.56
N VAL A 238 -15.48 18.11 17.94
CA VAL A 238 -16.66 17.88 17.08
C VAL A 238 -16.94 19.16 16.30
N LEU A 239 -16.50 19.20 15.05
CA LEU A 239 -16.59 20.36 14.16
C LEU A 239 -17.98 20.52 13.53
N LEU A 240 -18.60 19.40 13.15
CA LEU A 240 -19.98 19.34 12.68
C LEU A 240 -20.70 18.18 13.38
N GLU A 241 -21.95 18.40 13.77
CA GLU A 241 -22.82 17.38 14.37
C GLU A 241 -24.17 17.34 13.64
N SER A 242 -24.58 16.17 13.14
CA SER A 242 -25.74 16.02 12.26
C SER A 242 -27.06 16.50 12.86
N ASN A 243 -27.21 16.44 14.18
CA ASN A 243 -28.44 16.87 14.84
C ASN A 243 -28.50 18.40 15.07
N GLU A 244 -27.38 19.10 14.92
CA GLU A 244 -27.27 20.54 15.21
C GLU A 244 -26.92 21.37 13.96
N ASP A 245 -26.01 20.86 13.14
CA ASP A 245 -25.43 21.55 12.01
C ASP A 245 -26.15 21.16 10.71
N LYS A 246 -26.66 22.18 10.02
CA LYS A 246 -27.35 22.05 8.74
C LYS A 246 -26.63 22.79 7.62
N ASP A 247 -26.87 22.35 6.40
CA ASP A 247 -26.40 23.00 5.18
C ASP A 247 -27.26 24.21 4.79
N ILE A 248 -26.88 24.90 3.72
CA ILE A 248 -27.63 26.08 3.22
C ILE A 248 -29.05 25.76 2.70
N THR A 249 -29.40 24.48 2.57
CA THR A 249 -30.72 23.99 2.17
C THR A 249 -31.52 23.40 3.34
N ASP A 250 -31.08 23.65 4.59
CA ASP A 250 -31.68 23.17 5.83
C ASP A 250 -31.67 21.63 6.00
N HIS A 251 -30.79 20.92 5.27
CA HIS A 251 -30.56 19.50 5.46
C HIS A 251 -29.40 19.24 6.46
N PRO A 252 -29.48 18.20 7.32
CA PRO A 252 -28.38 17.80 8.20
C PRO A 252 -27.05 17.62 7.46
N LEU A 253 -25.94 17.92 8.13
CA LEU A 253 -24.58 17.64 7.67
C LEU A 253 -24.02 16.37 8.35
N PRO A 254 -23.12 15.61 7.70
CA PRO A 254 -22.49 14.46 8.36
C PRO A 254 -21.65 14.93 9.54
N ASN A 255 -21.47 14.07 10.54
CA ASN A 255 -20.59 14.41 11.66
C ASN A 255 -19.16 14.56 11.15
N LEU A 256 -18.44 15.58 11.62
CA LEU A 256 -17.02 15.78 11.34
C LEU A 256 -16.28 15.96 12.66
N ILE A 257 -15.39 15.02 12.97
CA ILE A 257 -14.67 14.96 14.23
C ILE A 257 -13.17 14.98 13.96
N TYR A 258 -12.47 15.92 14.58
CA TYR A 258 -11.01 15.93 14.62
C TYR A 258 -10.54 15.19 15.88
N VAL A 259 -9.60 14.27 15.71
CA VAL A 259 -8.99 13.49 16.78
C VAL A 259 -7.47 13.53 16.63
N SER A 260 -6.80 14.01 17.67
CA SER A 260 -5.39 13.77 17.88
C SER A 260 -5.23 13.06 19.22
N ARG A 261 -4.70 11.84 19.17
CA ARG A 261 -4.49 11.04 20.39
C ARG A 261 -3.43 11.64 21.28
N GLU A 262 -3.45 11.33 22.57
CA GLU A 262 -2.37 11.74 23.46
C GLU A 262 -1.05 11.08 23.03
N LYS A 263 0.04 11.84 23.08
CA LYS A 263 1.40 11.34 22.92
C LYS A 263 2.26 11.76 24.10
N ASN A 264 3.09 10.83 24.56
CA ASN A 264 4.08 11.08 25.59
C ASN A 264 5.40 10.45 25.16
N LYS A 265 6.52 11.17 25.33
CA LYS A 265 7.86 10.70 24.96
C LYS A 265 8.25 9.38 25.65
N SER A 266 7.68 9.07 26.81
CA SER A 266 7.96 7.83 27.54
C SER A 266 7.15 6.63 27.04
N VAL A 267 6.14 6.81 26.19
CA VAL A 267 5.22 5.77 25.74
C VAL A 267 5.38 5.54 24.24
N HIS A 268 5.67 4.30 23.83
CA HIS A 268 5.74 3.96 22.42
C HIS A 268 4.35 4.05 21.77
N HIS A 269 4.24 4.79 20.67
CA HIS A 269 2.95 5.15 20.09
C HIS A 269 2.50 4.25 18.92
N ASN A 270 3.30 3.30 18.43
CA ASN A 270 2.86 2.33 17.40
C ASN A 270 2.35 2.95 16.08
N PHE A 271 2.85 4.14 15.69
CA PHE A 271 2.55 4.81 14.40
C PHE A 271 1.04 4.80 14.05
N LYS A 272 0.71 4.51 12.77
CA LYS A 272 -0.66 4.45 12.24
C LYS A 272 -1.53 3.42 12.95
N GLY A 273 -0.99 2.25 13.32
CA GLY A 273 -1.73 1.25 14.09
C GLY A 273 -2.27 1.80 15.42
N GLY A 274 -1.47 2.58 16.13
CA GLY A 274 -1.93 3.23 17.36
C GLY A 274 -2.90 4.40 17.12
N ALA A 275 -2.75 5.12 16.01
CA ALA A 275 -3.71 6.14 15.59
C ALA A 275 -5.09 5.52 15.31
N LEU A 276 -5.14 4.43 14.54
CA LEU A 276 -6.35 3.66 14.26
C LEU A 276 -6.99 3.08 15.52
N ASN A 277 -6.19 2.60 16.47
CA ASN A 277 -6.70 2.11 17.74
C ASN A 277 -7.22 3.22 18.65
N SER A 278 -6.69 4.44 18.58
CA SER A 278 -7.21 5.59 19.33
C SER A 278 -8.62 6.01 18.89
N ILE A 279 -9.07 5.57 17.71
CA ILE A 279 -10.46 5.72 17.23
C ILE A 279 -11.45 4.84 18.03
N ARG A 280 -11.03 4.24 19.15
CA ARG A 280 -11.92 4.00 20.31
C ARG A 280 -12.82 5.19 20.63
N VAL A 281 -12.36 6.41 20.37
CA VAL A 281 -13.18 7.64 20.40
C VAL A 281 -14.49 7.48 19.63
N SER A 282 -14.49 6.85 18.45
CA SER A 282 -15.73 6.69 17.68
C SER A 282 -16.71 5.71 18.33
N ALA A 283 -16.22 4.69 19.04
CA ALA A 283 -17.10 3.82 19.85
C ALA A 283 -17.77 4.58 21.00
N THR A 284 -17.16 5.67 21.48
CA THR A 284 -17.77 6.57 22.45
C THR A 284 -18.75 7.54 21.80
N LEU A 285 -18.43 8.10 20.63
CA LEU A 285 -19.22 9.20 20.05
C LEU A 285 -20.41 8.74 19.19
N THR A 286 -20.20 7.76 18.30
CA THR A 286 -21.19 7.36 17.28
C THR A 286 -21.51 5.87 17.31
N ASP A 287 -20.56 5.05 17.77
CA ASP A 287 -20.63 3.58 17.86
C ASP A 287 -21.10 2.90 16.55
N ALA A 288 -20.64 3.42 15.41
CA ALA A 288 -21.04 2.88 14.12
C ALA A 288 -20.55 1.43 13.94
N PRO A 289 -21.41 0.48 13.52
CA PRO A 289 -21.02 -0.93 13.38
C PRO A 289 -20.09 -1.18 12.19
N ILE A 290 -20.03 -0.26 11.22
CA ILE A 290 -19.10 -0.31 10.09
C ILE A 290 -18.16 0.88 10.20
N PHE A 291 -16.88 0.65 9.91
CA PHE A 291 -15.95 1.75 9.70
C PHE A 291 -15.04 1.54 8.48
N LEU A 292 -14.70 2.63 7.81
CA LEU A 292 -13.80 2.70 6.65
C LEU A 292 -12.47 3.32 7.08
N VAL A 293 -11.35 2.72 6.66
CA VAL A 293 -10.01 3.30 6.85
C VAL A 293 -9.48 3.88 5.54
N LEU A 294 -9.02 5.12 5.59
CA LEU A 294 -8.37 5.83 4.49
C LEU A 294 -7.07 6.52 4.92
N ASP A 295 -6.09 6.47 4.02
CA ASP A 295 -4.95 7.39 4.06
C ASP A 295 -5.37 8.79 3.60
N CYS A 296 -4.65 9.82 4.06
CA CYS A 296 -4.95 11.21 3.75
C CYS A 296 -4.95 11.54 2.25
N ASP A 297 -4.22 10.79 1.45
CA ASP A 297 -4.10 10.96 0.00
C ASP A 297 -5.02 10.03 -0.79
N MET A 298 -5.91 9.26 -0.14
CA MET A 298 -6.83 8.32 -0.79
C MET A 298 -8.27 8.82 -0.74
N TYR A 299 -8.64 9.70 -1.66
CA TYR A 299 -10.00 10.23 -1.75
C TYR A 299 -10.96 9.21 -2.37
N SER A 300 -12.26 9.38 -2.11
CA SER A 300 -13.26 8.54 -2.77
C SER A 300 -13.69 9.13 -4.11
N ASN A 301 -13.46 8.35 -5.16
CA ASN A 301 -13.78 8.69 -6.54
C ASN A 301 -15.18 8.23 -6.97
N ASN A 302 -15.86 7.43 -6.15
CA ASN A 302 -17.22 6.98 -6.43
C ASN A 302 -18.13 7.20 -5.21
N PRO A 303 -19.16 8.05 -5.31
CA PRO A 303 -20.02 8.36 -4.18
C PRO A 303 -20.88 7.20 -3.71
N LYS A 304 -21.03 6.15 -4.54
CA LYS A 304 -21.79 4.94 -4.23
C LYS A 304 -20.97 3.87 -3.52
N THR A 305 -19.70 4.15 -3.20
CA THR A 305 -18.79 3.16 -2.59
C THR A 305 -19.34 2.55 -1.29
N ALA A 306 -19.95 3.36 -0.43
CA ALA A 306 -20.60 2.86 0.79
C ALA A 306 -21.72 1.85 0.49
N LEU A 307 -22.51 2.10 -0.57
CA LEU A 307 -23.57 1.19 -1.00
C LEU A 307 -23.00 -0.13 -1.56
N TYR A 308 -21.87 -0.08 -2.27
CA TYR A 308 -21.21 -1.31 -2.75
C TYR A 308 -20.77 -2.20 -1.58
N THR A 309 -20.25 -1.59 -0.51
CA THR A 309 -19.95 -2.29 0.74
C THR A 309 -21.19 -2.91 1.36
N LEU A 310 -22.31 -2.18 1.42
CA LEU A 310 -23.57 -2.71 1.95
C LEU A 310 -24.08 -3.91 1.15
N CYS A 311 -23.84 -3.98 -0.16
CA CYS A 311 -24.19 -5.13 -0.99
C CYS A 311 -23.53 -6.44 -0.54
N HIS A 312 -22.43 -6.35 0.21
CA HIS A 312 -21.77 -7.50 0.82
C HIS A 312 -22.24 -7.74 2.24
N PHE A 313 -22.24 -6.72 3.10
CA PHE A 313 -22.59 -6.90 4.52
C PHE A 313 -24.07 -7.17 4.78
N LEU A 314 -24.96 -6.71 3.90
CA LEU A 314 -26.41 -6.89 4.02
C LEU A 314 -26.96 -7.98 3.08
N ASP A 315 -26.08 -8.74 2.41
CA ASP A 315 -26.51 -9.89 1.61
C ASP A 315 -27.17 -10.94 2.53
N PRO A 316 -28.41 -11.39 2.25
CA PRO A 316 -29.05 -12.46 3.03
C PRO A 316 -28.24 -13.76 3.08
N LYS A 317 -27.32 -13.96 2.12
CA LYS A 317 -26.39 -15.09 2.03
C LYS A 317 -24.98 -14.75 2.50
N VAL A 318 -24.79 -13.60 3.15
CA VAL A 318 -23.48 -13.17 3.66
C VAL A 318 -22.92 -14.22 4.61
N ASP A 319 -21.60 -14.42 4.54
CA ASP A 319 -20.88 -15.13 5.58
C ASP A 319 -21.03 -14.35 6.90
N PRO A 320 -21.58 -14.93 7.99
CA PRO A 320 -21.67 -14.24 9.27
C PRO A 320 -20.30 -13.76 9.76
N ASN A 321 -19.22 -14.45 9.38
CA ASN A 321 -17.85 -14.13 9.72
C ASN A 321 -17.19 -13.15 8.74
N LEU A 322 -17.93 -12.52 7.83
CA LEU A 322 -17.38 -11.47 6.96
C LEU A 322 -17.00 -10.25 7.79
N ALA A 323 -15.71 -9.98 7.94
CA ALA A 323 -15.16 -8.86 8.70
C ALA A 323 -14.79 -7.66 7.84
N LEU A 324 -14.31 -7.89 6.61
CA LEU A 324 -13.65 -6.87 5.79
C LEU A 324 -14.13 -6.92 4.34
N VAL A 325 -14.45 -5.76 3.77
CA VAL A 325 -14.57 -5.54 2.33
C VAL A 325 -13.44 -4.60 1.90
N GLN A 326 -12.49 -5.13 1.14
CA GLN A 326 -11.34 -4.37 0.61
C GLN A 326 -11.61 -3.93 -0.83
N PHE A 327 -11.36 -2.66 -1.12
CA PHE A 327 -11.37 -2.12 -2.47
C PHE A 327 -9.93 -1.99 -3.01
N PRO A 328 -9.72 -1.97 -4.33
CA PRO A 328 -8.42 -1.67 -4.90
C PRO A 328 -7.94 -0.27 -4.48
N GLN A 329 -6.65 -0.13 -4.17
CA GLN A 329 -5.97 1.16 -4.04
C GLN A 329 -5.42 1.55 -5.40
N CYS A 330 -6.15 2.42 -6.11
CA CYS A 330 -5.72 2.92 -7.40
C CYS A 330 -5.06 4.30 -7.26
N PHE A 331 -4.19 4.67 -8.20
CA PHE A 331 -3.56 5.99 -8.23
C PHE A 331 -3.85 6.68 -9.55
N HIS A 332 -4.10 7.99 -9.50
CA HIS A 332 -4.53 8.77 -10.66
C HIS A 332 -3.40 9.57 -11.32
N ASP A 333 -2.27 9.70 -10.63
CA ASP A 333 -1.12 10.52 -11.02
C ASP A 333 0.02 9.70 -11.65
N ILE A 334 -0.29 8.47 -12.08
CA ILE A 334 0.66 7.58 -12.74
C ILE A 334 0.89 8.05 -14.17
N ASN A 335 2.15 8.21 -14.56
CA ASN A 335 2.49 8.61 -15.93
C ASN A 335 2.11 7.52 -16.96
N LYS A 336 2.04 7.89 -18.25
CA LYS A 336 1.54 7.01 -19.32
C LYS A 336 2.29 5.68 -19.45
N VAL A 337 3.57 5.64 -19.09
CA VAL A 337 4.43 4.46 -19.25
C VAL A 337 4.59 3.66 -17.95
N ASP A 338 3.98 4.13 -16.86
CA ASP A 338 4.18 3.66 -15.50
C ASP A 338 5.66 3.42 -15.17
N THR A 339 6.45 4.49 -15.17
CA THR A 339 7.93 4.43 -15.04
C THR A 339 8.39 3.58 -13.86
N TYR A 340 7.68 3.65 -12.73
CA TYR A 340 8.06 2.93 -11.51
C TYR A 340 7.19 1.72 -11.18
N GLY A 341 6.32 1.27 -12.10
CA GLY A 341 5.39 0.17 -11.78
C GLY A 341 4.46 0.51 -10.62
N ALA A 342 4.14 1.79 -10.46
CA ALA A 342 3.36 2.37 -9.38
C ALA A 342 1.88 1.96 -9.40
N GLU A 343 1.39 1.40 -10.52
CA GLU A 343 0.05 0.78 -10.54
C GLU A 343 -0.03 -0.40 -9.58
N HIS A 344 1.11 -1.02 -9.25
CA HIS A 344 1.17 -2.24 -8.44
C HIS A 344 0.13 -3.26 -8.92
N LEU A 345 0.06 -3.45 -10.24
CA LEU A 345 -1.01 -4.18 -10.92
C LEU A 345 -1.26 -5.59 -10.32
N PRO A 346 -0.22 -6.37 -9.97
CA PRO A 346 -0.42 -7.63 -9.26
C PRO A 346 -1.06 -7.47 -7.87
N GLU A 347 -0.67 -6.47 -7.09
CA GLU A 347 -1.19 -6.17 -5.76
C GLU A 347 -2.65 -5.67 -5.79
N ILE A 348 -3.04 -4.92 -6.81
CA ILE A 348 -4.40 -4.35 -6.89
C ILE A 348 -5.41 -5.32 -7.52
N ARG A 349 -4.98 -6.31 -8.30
CA ARG A 349 -5.89 -7.23 -9.02
C ARG A 349 -5.56 -8.70 -8.79
N THR A 350 -4.39 -9.17 -9.22
CA THR A 350 -4.05 -10.60 -9.24
C THR A 350 -4.10 -11.23 -7.85
N ILE A 351 -3.41 -10.61 -6.88
CA ILE A 351 -3.33 -11.08 -5.50
C ILE A 351 -4.72 -11.08 -4.84
N PRO A 352 -5.45 -9.95 -4.76
CA PRO A 352 -6.71 -9.91 -4.03
C PRO A 352 -7.80 -10.80 -4.67
N MET A 353 -7.89 -10.87 -6.01
CA MET A 353 -8.81 -11.78 -6.69
C MET A 353 -8.46 -13.25 -6.45
N GLY A 354 -7.16 -13.57 -6.41
CA GLY A 354 -6.67 -14.91 -6.10
C GLY A 354 -7.01 -15.36 -4.68
N MET A 355 -6.78 -14.49 -3.70
CA MET A 355 -7.07 -14.78 -2.29
C MET A 355 -8.57 -14.83 -1.97
N ASP A 356 -9.37 -13.93 -2.56
CA ASP A 356 -10.84 -13.96 -2.46
C ASP A 356 -11.43 -15.25 -3.04
N GLY A 357 -10.75 -15.84 -4.02
CA GLY A 357 -11.07 -17.17 -4.57
C GLY A 357 -10.81 -18.36 -3.65
N ILE A 358 -10.12 -18.14 -2.53
CA ILE A 358 -9.80 -19.15 -1.52
C ILE A 358 -10.64 -18.90 -0.27
N CYS A 359 -10.35 -17.84 0.50
CA CYS A 359 -10.95 -17.56 1.81
C CYS A 359 -11.04 -16.05 2.14
N GLY A 360 -10.67 -15.16 1.22
CA GLY A 360 -10.74 -13.70 1.39
C GLY A 360 -9.41 -13.00 1.14
N THR A 361 -9.43 -11.68 0.99
CA THR A 361 -8.24 -10.85 0.69
C THR A 361 -7.63 -10.15 1.92
N MET A 362 -6.43 -9.60 1.78
CA MET A 362 -5.73 -8.82 2.81
C MET A 362 -6.27 -7.39 2.91
N PHE A 363 -6.14 -6.79 4.09
CA PHE A 363 -6.22 -5.34 4.25
C PHE A 363 -4.87 -4.72 3.88
N ILE A 364 -4.87 -3.76 2.95
CA ILE A 364 -3.66 -3.15 2.40
C ILE A 364 -3.45 -1.69 2.85
N GLY A 365 -4.08 -1.29 3.96
CA GLY A 365 -3.81 -0.02 4.64
C GLY A 365 -4.84 1.10 4.42
N SER A 366 -5.58 1.06 3.30
CA SER A 366 -6.60 2.04 2.92
C SER A 366 -7.66 1.38 2.03
N GLY A 367 -8.85 1.97 1.96
CA GLY A 367 -9.98 1.49 1.15
C GLY A 367 -10.63 0.21 1.70
N GLY A 368 -10.45 -0.06 2.99
CA GLY A 368 -10.99 -1.24 3.68
C GLY A 368 -12.15 -0.88 4.61
N PHE A 369 -13.32 -1.47 4.39
CA PHE A 369 -14.48 -1.38 5.28
C PHE A 369 -14.50 -2.57 6.22
N PHE A 370 -14.52 -2.31 7.52
CA PHE A 370 -14.53 -3.32 8.56
C PHE A 370 -15.87 -3.32 9.32
N LYS A 371 -16.32 -4.50 9.74
CA LYS A 371 -17.24 -4.61 10.87
C LYS A 371 -16.48 -4.31 12.16
N ARG A 372 -16.96 -3.35 12.97
CA ARG A 372 -16.36 -2.99 14.27
C ARG A 372 -16.16 -4.21 15.17
N GLN A 373 -17.14 -5.11 15.18
CA GLN A 373 -17.12 -6.36 15.94
C GLN A 373 -15.85 -7.20 15.68
N ALA A 374 -15.34 -7.21 14.45
CA ALA A 374 -14.15 -7.98 14.10
C ALA A 374 -12.88 -7.49 14.81
N LEU A 375 -12.83 -6.20 15.16
CA LEU A 375 -11.72 -5.65 15.93
C LEU A 375 -11.80 -5.97 17.42
N LEU A 376 -12.96 -6.37 17.95
CA LEU A 376 -13.14 -6.60 19.39
C LEU A 376 -12.76 -8.02 19.82
N GLY A 377 -12.77 -8.99 18.91
CA GLY A 377 -12.43 -10.38 19.24
C GLY A 377 -12.63 -11.35 18.08
N SER A 378 -12.50 -12.64 18.37
CA SER A 378 -12.77 -13.72 17.40
C SER A 378 -14.29 -13.95 17.23
N PRO A 379 -14.76 -14.48 16.08
CA PRO A 379 -16.18 -14.81 15.93
C PRO A 379 -16.68 -15.80 16.99
N ALA A 380 -15.85 -16.78 17.36
CA ALA A 380 -16.19 -17.80 18.37
C ALA A 380 -16.33 -17.23 19.79
N SER A 381 -15.65 -16.13 20.09
CA SER A 381 -15.70 -15.47 21.41
C SER A 381 -16.85 -14.48 21.56
N ILE A 382 -17.57 -14.15 20.48
CA ILE A 382 -18.62 -13.13 20.51
C ILE A 382 -19.97 -13.85 20.44
N GLY A 383 -20.72 -13.83 21.55
CA GLY A 383 -21.99 -14.50 21.66
C GLY A 383 -23.12 -13.81 20.88
N PRO A 384 -24.22 -14.51 20.55
CA PRO A 384 -25.42 -13.90 19.96
C PRO A 384 -26.03 -12.76 20.81
N SER A 385 -25.77 -12.78 22.13
CA SER A 385 -26.15 -11.73 23.09
C SER A 385 -25.32 -10.45 22.95
N ASP A 386 -24.05 -10.56 22.57
CA ASP A 386 -23.14 -9.41 22.41
C ASP A 386 -23.51 -8.60 21.15
N ILE A 387 -24.01 -9.29 20.12
CA ILE A 387 -24.59 -8.71 18.89
C ILE A 387 -25.85 -7.89 19.20
N LYS A 388 -26.62 -8.27 20.23
CA LYS A 388 -27.76 -7.47 20.73
C LYS A 388 -27.33 -6.38 21.71
N GLN A 389 -26.25 -6.56 22.46
CA GLN A 389 -25.74 -5.53 23.37
C GLN A 389 -25.07 -4.36 22.66
N ALA A 390 -24.50 -4.55 21.46
CA ALA A 390 -24.07 -3.45 20.59
C ALA A 390 -25.23 -2.53 20.14
N LYS A 391 -26.49 -2.91 20.36
CA LYS A 391 -27.66 -2.03 20.12
C LYS A 391 -28.04 -1.16 21.32
N THR A 392 -27.30 -1.19 22.44
CA THR A 392 -27.78 -0.59 23.69
C THR A 392 -26.69 0.12 24.50
N HIS A 393 -26.02 1.08 23.87
CA HIS A 393 -25.52 2.27 24.57
C HIS A 393 -25.62 3.47 23.63
N CYS A 394 -26.83 3.75 23.13
CA CYS A 394 -27.13 5.11 22.70
C CYS A 394 -26.91 6.00 23.92
N LEU A 395 -25.85 6.81 23.90
CA LEU A 395 -25.78 8.06 24.64
C LEU A 395 -27.10 8.79 24.37
N GLY A 396 -28.08 8.64 25.27
CA GLY A 396 -29.46 8.96 24.94
C GLY A 396 -29.59 10.42 24.55
N ASN A 397 -29.93 10.73 23.29
CA ASN A 397 -30.14 12.06 22.69
C ASN A 397 -29.20 13.21 23.14
N LYS A 398 -28.07 12.94 23.80
CA LYS A 398 -27.14 13.95 24.31
C LYS A 398 -26.22 14.34 23.15
N SER A 399 -26.06 15.63 22.96
CA SER A 399 -25.09 16.20 22.00
C SER A 399 -23.69 15.63 22.26
N MET A 400 -23.00 15.22 21.19
CA MET A 400 -21.61 14.75 21.25
C MET A 400 -20.68 15.83 21.82
N LYS A 401 -21.10 17.10 21.76
CA LYS A 401 -20.36 18.26 22.29
C LYS A 401 -20.52 18.43 23.80
N SER A 402 -21.32 17.61 24.47
CA SER A 402 -21.47 17.68 25.93
C SER A 402 -20.16 17.32 26.65
N ASP A 403 -19.87 18.06 27.73
CA ASP A 403 -18.63 17.91 28.49
C ASP A 403 -18.44 16.47 29.02
N ASP A 404 -19.52 15.81 29.43
CA ASP A 404 -19.49 14.41 29.90
C ASP A 404 -18.96 13.46 28.82
N ILE A 405 -19.46 13.59 27.59
CA ILE A 405 -19.13 12.70 26.47
C ILE A 405 -17.70 12.99 25.99
N LEU A 406 -17.35 14.28 25.83
CA LEU A 406 -16.01 14.69 25.44
C LEU A 406 -14.96 14.24 26.48
N ALA A 407 -15.25 14.31 27.78
CA ALA A 407 -14.34 13.83 28.82
C ALA A 407 -14.06 12.32 28.70
N VAL A 408 -15.04 11.51 28.30
CA VAL A 408 -14.82 10.07 28.02
C VAL A 408 -14.02 9.91 26.73
N ALA A 409 -14.33 10.66 25.68
CA ALA A 409 -13.60 10.63 24.41
C ALA A 409 -12.11 10.95 24.60
N HIS A 410 -11.78 12.01 25.32
CA HIS A 410 -10.39 12.35 25.67
C HIS A 410 -9.70 11.24 26.45
N ARG A 411 -10.40 10.60 27.39
CA ARG A 411 -9.84 9.50 28.20
C ARG A 411 -9.49 8.28 27.36
N VAL A 412 -10.38 7.87 26.43
CA VAL A 412 -10.13 6.69 25.58
C VAL A 412 -9.08 6.94 24.49
N ALA A 413 -8.82 8.21 24.17
CA ALA A 413 -7.73 8.67 23.31
C ALA A 413 -6.38 8.79 24.05
N GLY A 414 -6.34 8.54 25.35
CA GLY A 414 -5.13 8.64 26.17
C GLY A 414 -4.08 7.58 25.85
N CYS A 415 -2.80 7.94 26.01
CA CYS A 415 -1.68 7.07 25.63
C CYS A 415 -1.52 5.86 26.58
N GLN A 416 -1.94 6.02 27.84
CA GLN A 416 -1.92 4.95 28.86
C GLN A 416 -3.14 4.03 28.78
N TYR A 417 -4.15 4.34 27.95
CA TYR A 417 -5.38 3.56 27.88
C TYR A 417 -5.11 2.09 27.51
N GLU A 418 -4.06 1.84 26.73
CA GLU A 418 -3.73 0.51 26.21
C GLU A 418 -2.91 -0.31 27.22
N GLU A 419 -2.36 0.33 28.25
CA GLU A 419 -1.52 -0.32 29.26
C GLU A 419 -2.32 -1.37 30.04
N ASN A 420 -1.77 -2.57 30.17
CA ASN A 420 -2.42 -3.73 30.79
C ASN A 420 -3.76 -4.15 30.15
N THR A 421 -4.02 -3.75 28.90
CA THR A 421 -5.19 -4.18 28.13
C THR A 421 -4.81 -5.14 27.00
N LYS A 422 -5.84 -5.62 26.28
CA LYS A 422 -5.68 -6.45 25.09
C LYS A 422 -5.56 -5.64 23.78
N TRP A 423 -5.70 -4.32 23.83
CA TRP A 423 -5.60 -3.45 22.64
C TRP A 423 -4.21 -3.55 22.00
N GLY A 424 -4.17 -3.59 20.67
CA GLY A 424 -2.94 -3.82 19.92
C GLY A 424 -2.48 -5.28 19.86
N LEU A 425 -2.85 -6.12 20.84
CA LEU A 425 -2.38 -7.51 20.94
C LEU A 425 -3.41 -8.53 20.43
N GLU A 426 -4.64 -8.44 20.96
CA GLU A 426 -5.80 -9.29 20.66
C GLU A 426 -7.05 -8.50 20.29
N MET A 427 -7.09 -7.18 20.57
CA MET A 427 -8.14 -6.24 20.16
C MET A 427 -7.58 -5.10 19.30
N GLY A 428 -8.42 -4.51 18.46
CA GLY A 428 -8.05 -3.45 17.52
C GLY A 428 -7.13 -3.89 16.40
N PHE A 429 -6.51 -2.91 15.75
CA PHE A 429 -5.39 -3.10 14.84
C PHE A 429 -4.19 -3.66 15.59
N ARG A 430 -3.50 -4.63 14.98
CA ARG A 430 -2.49 -5.46 15.61
C ARG A 430 -1.12 -4.79 15.55
N TYR A 431 -0.46 -4.65 16.69
CA TYR A 431 0.91 -4.14 16.81
C TYR A 431 1.95 -5.25 16.63
N GLY A 432 3.17 -4.85 16.28
CA GLY A 432 4.33 -5.75 16.21
C GLY A 432 4.94 -5.90 14.83
N SER A 433 4.44 -5.16 13.84
CA SER A 433 5.05 -5.04 12.51
C SER A 433 4.83 -3.62 11.97
N LEU A 434 5.76 -3.13 11.15
CA LEU A 434 5.59 -1.90 10.36
C LEU A 434 4.51 -2.00 9.25
N VAL A 435 4.01 -3.21 8.98
CA VAL A 435 2.85 -3.44 8.09
C VAL A 435 1.66 -3.90 8.93
N GLU A 436 1.21 -3.02 9.82
CA GLU A 436 0.12 -3.34 10.76
C GLU A 436 -1.19 -3.69 10.04
N ASP A 437 -1.34 -3.22 8.81
CA ASP A 437 -2.48 -3.45 7.93
C ASP A 437 -2.63 -4.94 7.56
N ILE A 438 -1.61 -5.49 6.90
CA ILE A 438 -1.54 -6.88 6.48
C ILE A 438 -1.48 -7.77 7.71
N TYR A 439 -0.72 -7.37 8.74
CA TYR A 439 -0.65 -8.12 9.98
C TYR A 439 -2.00 -8.20 10.70
N THR A 440 -2.80 -7.14 10.69
CA THR A 440 -4.15 -7.14 11.26
C THR A 440 -5.06 -8.10 10.51
N SER A 441 -5.15 -7.98 9.18
CA SER A 441 -6.01 -8.88 8.40
C SER A 441 -5.60 -10.35 8.52
N PHE A 442 -4.30 -10.65 8.51
CA PHE A 442 -3.77 -12.00 8.75
C PHE A 442 -4.25 -12.56 10.09
N ARG A 443 -4.14 -11.78 11.16
CA ARG A 443 -4.54 -12.20 12.50
C ARG A 443 -6.05 -12.38 12.62
N LEU A 444 -6.86 -11.52 12.00
CA LEU A 444 -8.31 -11.66 11.96
C LEU A 444 -8.72 -12.96 11.25
N GLN A 445 -8.07 -13.27 10.13
CA GLN A 445 -8.38 -14.49 9.38
C GLN A 445 -7.91 -15.77 10.09
N CYS A 446 -6.78 -15.73 10.79
CA CYS A 446 -6.40 -16.82 11.70
C CYS A 446 -7.37 -16.99 12.88
N GLN A 447 -8.14 -15.94 13.22
CA GLN A 447 -9.20 -16.01 14.23
C GLN A 447 -10.53 -16.52 13.65
N GLY A 448 -10.62 -16.78 12.34
CA GLY A 448 -11.81 -17.30 11.66
C GLY A 448 -12.68 -16.25 10.97
N TRP A 449 -12.27 -14.97 10.96
CA TRP A 449 -12.92 -13.95 10.14
C TRP A 449 -12.61 -14.14 8.65
N THR A 450 -13.54 -13.77 7.78
CA THR A 450 -13.36 -13.76 6.32
C THR A 450 -13.39 -12.34 5.77
N SER A 451 -12.95 -12.20 4.53
CA SER A 451 -12.91 -10.91 3.83
C SER A 451 -13.31 -11.08 2.37
N VAL A 452 -13.68 -9.98 1.73
CA VAL A 452 -14.10 -9.92 0.33
C VAL A 452 -13.33 -8.82 -0.40
N PHE A 453 -13.01 -9.07 -1.66
CA PHE A 453 -12.47 -8.05 -2.56
C PHE A 453 -13.58 -7.48 -3.46
N CYS A 454 -13.76 -6.17 -3.46
CA CYS A 454 -14.76 -5.47 -4.28
C CYS A 454 -14.07 -4.54 -5.27
N ASP A 455 -14.05 -4.92 -6.55
CA ASP A 455 -13.43 -4.16 -7.65
C ASP A 455 -14.52 -3.67 -8.62
N PRO A 456 -15.17 -2.53 -8.33
CA PRO A 456 -16.15 -1.94 -9.24
C PRO A 456 -15.48 -1.32 -10.48
N GLU A 457 -16.25 -1.18 -11.56
CA GLU A 457 -15.75 -0.66 -12.85
C GLU A 457 -15.15 0.75 -12.73
N ARG A 458 -15.82 1.66 -12.01
CA ARG A 458 -15.22 2.94 -11.61
C ARG A 458 -14.43 2.72 -10.31
N PRO A 459 -13.11 2.98 -10.28
CA PRO A 459 -12.32 2.86 -9.06
C PRO A 459 -12.95 3.65 -7.92
N SER A 460 -13.17 2.99 -6.77
CA SER A 460 -13.80 3.63 -5.61
C SER A 460 -12.89 4.60 -4.88
N PHE A 461 -11.59 4.32 -4.88
CA PHE A 461 -10.57 5.13 -4.23
C PHE A 461 -9.45 5.44 -5.21
N LEU A 462 -9.02 6.69 -5.20
CA LEU A 462 -7.90 7.17 -5.98
C LEU A 462 -6.97 7.94 -5.06
N GLY A 463 -5.67 7.67 -5.15
CA GLY A 463 -4.67 8.44 -4.43
C GLY A 463 -3.44 8.76 -5.26
N ASN A 464 -2.35 9.07 -4.55
CA ASN A 464 -1.12 9.58 -5.14
C ASN A 464 0.06 8.63 -4.97
N SER A 465 0.71 8.33 -6.09
CA SER A 465 1.95 7.56 -6.10
C SER A 465 3.17 8.47 -5.87
N PRO A 466 4.24 7.98 -5.22
CA PRO A 466 5.53 8.66 -5.24
C PRO A 466 6.03 8.92 -6.68
N MET A 467 6.42 10.16 -6.97
CA MET A 467 6.99 10.58 -8.27
C MET A 467 8.53 10.56 -8.28
N ALA A 468 9.17 10.41 -7.12
CA ALA A 468 10.62 10.22 -6.99
C ALA A 468 10.93 8.74 -6.73
N LEU A 469 11.94 8.21 -7.43
CA LEU A 469 12.37 6.81 -7.24
C LEU A 469 12.88 6.58 -5.81
N SER A 470 13.57 7.55 -5.21
CA SER A 470 14.08 7.45 -3.84
C SER A 470 12.96 7.20 -2.83
N ASP A 471 11.84 7.91 -2.98
CA ASP A 471 10.68 7.81 -2.09
C ASP A 471 10.02 6.45 -2.22
N LEU A 472 9.87 5.95 -3.46
CA LEU A 472 9.31 4.63 -3.73
C LEU A 472 10.20 3.50 -3.18
N LEU A 473 11.53 3.59 -3.35
CA LEU A 473 12.46 2.59 -2.81
C LEU A 473 12.49 2.61 -1.27
N LEU A 474 12.41 3.78 -0.65
CA LEU A 474 12.36 3.94 0.81
C LEU A 474 11.02 3.44 1.38
N GLN A 475 9.91 3.75 0.71
CA GLN A 475 8.60 3.21 1.07
C GLN A 475 8.59 1.68 1.00
N SER A 476 9.07 1.12 -0.12
CA SER A 476 9.17 -0.33 -0.31
C SER A 476 10.07 -0.99 0.74
N LYS A 477 11.21 -0.36 1.08
CA LYS A 477 12.11 -0.84 2.15
C LYS A 477 11.37 -1.01 3.48
N ARG A 478 10.52 -0.05 3.86
CA ARG A 478 9.72 -0.13 5.11
C ARG A 478 8.75 -1.30 5.09
N TRP A 479 8.07 -1.54 3.96
CA TRP A 479 7.19 -2.70 3.82
C TRP A 479 7.95 -4.02 4.00
N PHE A 480 9.13 -4.13 3.38
CA PHE A 480 9.95 -5.35 3.47
C PHE A 480 10.51 -5.59 4.87
N VAL A 481 10.86 -4.53 5.62
CA VAL A 481 11.16 -4.66 7.05
C VAL A 481 9.95 -5.21 7.79
N GLY A 482 8.76 -4.64 7.58
CA GLY A 482 7.53 -5.11 8.22
C GLY A 482 7.23 -6.58 7.93
N PHE A 483 7.46 -7.02 6.68
CA PHE A 483 7.32 -8.43 6.32
C PHE A 483 8.31 -9.33 7.05
N LEU A 484 9.58 -8.92 7.18
CA LEU A 484 10.56 -9.66 7.98
C LEU A 484 10.13 -9.78 9.44
N GLU A 485 9.60 -8.71 10.03
CA GLU A 485 9.04 -8.72 11.39
C GLU A 485 7.90 -9.74 11.52
N MET A 486 7.00 -9.81 10.52
CA MET A 486 5.94 -10.82 10.49
C MET A 486 6.51 -12.24 10.39
N VAL A 487 7.47 -12.49 9.49
CA VAL A 487 8.12 -13.80 9.29
C VAL A 487 8.77 -14.30 10.57
N THR A 488 9.39 -13.41 11.35
CA THR A 488 10.06 -13.78 12.61
C THR A 488 9.17 -13.71 13.84
N SER A 489 7.93 -13.26 13.69
CA SER A 489 6.97 -13.18 14.80
C SER A 489 6.43 -14.56 15.20
N LYS A 490 5.85 -14.63 16.40
CA LYS A 490 5.06 -15.79 16.86
C LYS A 490 3.83 -16.08 15.99
N HIS A 491 3.40 -15.10 15.18
CA HIS A 491 2.26 -15.22 14.26
C HIS A 491 2.77 -15.23 12.80
N ASN A 492 3.80 -16.01 12.51
CA ASN A 492 4.27 -16.12 11.13
C ASN A 492 3.31 -16.96 10.28
N PRO A 493 3.18 -16.67 8.97
CA PRO A 493 2.25 -17.38 8.09
C PRO A 493 2.51 -18.89 7.97
N ILE A 494 3.76 -19.35 8.04
CA ILE A 494 4.11 -20.76 7.79
C ILE A 494 3.73 -21.68 8.95
N THR A 495 3.90 -21.24 10.19
CA THR A 495 3.61 -22.07 11.37
C THR A 495 2.25 -21.72 11.97
N TYR A 496 2.04 -20.45 12.32
CA TYR A 496 0.79 -19.99 12.92
C TYR A 496 -0.34 -20.01 11.87
N GLY A 497 -0.08 -19.48 10.67
CA GLY A 497 -1.06 -19.49 9.58
C GLY A 497 -1.51 -20.91 9.22
N PHE A 498 -0.59 -21.81 8.88
CA PHE A 498 -0.97 -23.20 8.55
C PHE A 498 -1.75 -23.93 9.66
N LYS A 499 -1.54 -23.53 10.92
CA LYS A 499 -2.27 -24.10 12.05
C LYS A 499 -3.70 -23.58 12.18
N TYR A 500 -3.95 -22.31 11.87
CA TYR A 500 -5.21 -21.63 12.20
C TYR A 500 -6.02 -21.12 10.99
N MET A 501 -5.49 -21.22 9.77
CA MET A 501 -6.21 -20.86 8.54
C MET A 501 -6.02 -21.94 7.47
N ASN A 502 -6.78 -21.84 6.38
CA ASN A 502 -6.61 -22.70 5.21
C ASN A 502 -5.13 -22.68 4.74
N PRO A 503 -4.45 -23.83 4.55
CA PRO A 503 -3.03 -23.84 4.19
C PRO A 503 -2.70 -23.12 2.88
N ILE A 504 -3.58 -23.14 1.88
CA ILE A 504 -3.38 -22.42 0.62
C ILE A 504 -3.49 -20.91 0.87
N HIS A 505 -4.40 -20.49 1.74
CA HIS A 505 -4.53 -19.10 2.14
C HIS A 505 -3.31 -18.63 2.98
N ALA A 506 -2.79 -19.49 3.85
CA ALA A 506 -1.55 -19.23 4.57
C ALA A 506 -0.35 -19.09 3.62
N LEU A 507 -0.31 -19.88 2.54
CA LEU A 507 0.71 -19.77 1.49
C LEU A 507 0.65 -18.43 0.76
N CYS A 508 -0.52 -17.84 0.55
CA CYS A 508 -0.64 -16.48 0.00
C CYS A 508 0.08 -15.47 0.92
N TYR A 509 -0.25 -15.45 2.21
CA TYR A 509 0.46 -14.58 3.16
C TYR A 509 1.96 -14.90 3.23
N ALA A 510 2.36 -16.17 3.15
CA ALA A 510 3.76 -16.55 3.12
C ALA A 510 4.47 -16.00 1.88
N HIS A 511 3.89 -16.13 0.68
CA HIS A 511 4.45 -15.53 -0.54
C HIS A 511 4.74 -14.05 -0.36
N TYR A 512 3.75 -13.32 0.16
CA TYR A 512 3.84 -11.87 0.31
C TYR A 512 4.92 -11.48 1.33
N ASN A 513 4.95 -12.15 2.50
CA ASN A 513 5.87 -11.82 3.58
C ASN A 513 7.31 -12.30 3.34
N PHE A 514 7.52 -13.33 2.51
CA PHE A 514 8.86 -13.81 2.19
C PHE A 514 9.49 -13.09 0.97
N ARG A 515 8.83 -12.08 0.40
CA ARG A 515 9.38 -11.22 -0.67
C ARG A 515 10.80 -10.69 -0.43
N PRO A 516 11.21 -10.27 0.79
CA PRO A 516 12.57 -9.80 1.02
C PRO A 516 13.65 -10.83 0.61
N PHE A 517 13.36 -12.14 0.74
CA PHE A 517 14.29 -13.22 0.38
C PHE A 517 14.58 -13.33 -1.11
N TRP A 518 13.84 -12.63 -1.97
CA TRP A 518 14.14 -12.52 -3.39
C TRP A 518 15.47 -11.80 -3.65
N ALA A 519 16.01 -11.05 -2.66
CA ALA A 519 17.36 -10.50 -2.73
C ALA A 519 18.40 -11.57 -3.06
N ILE A 520 18.26 -12.79 -2.52
CA ILE A 520 19.24 -13.86 -2.67
C ILE A 520 19.44 -14.23 -4.15
N PRO A 521 18.41 -14.72 -4.88
CA PRO A 521 18.59 -15.04 -6.28
C PRO A 521 18.90 -13.81 -7.14
N ILE A 522 18.31 -12.65 -6.85
CA ILE A 522 18.56 -11.45 -7.67
C ILE A 522 20.02 -11.02 -7.59
N VAL A 523 20.60 -10.96 -6.39
CA VAL A 523 22.02 -10.61 -6.21
C VAL A 523 22.91 -11.68 -6.84
N ILE A 524 22.62 -12.96 -6.65
CA ILE A 524 23.40 -14.05 -7.26
C ILE A 524 23.39 -13.93 -8.79
N TYR A 525 22.22 -13.80 -9.43
CA TYR A 525 22.10 -13.69 -10.89
C TYR A 525 22.55 -12.34 -11.46
N ALA A 526 22.63 -11.29 -10.64
CA ALA A 526 23.13 -9.98 -11.04
C ALA A 526 24.66 -9.88 -11.07
N PHE A 527 25.37 -10.76 -10.34
CA PHE A 527 26.83 -10.74 -10.22
C PHE A 527 27.52 -12.03 -10.67
N LEU A 528 27.03 -13.21 -10.28
CA LEU A 528 27.74 -14.48 -10.51
C LEU A 528 27.93 -14.79 -12.01
N PRO A 529 26.89 -14.77 -12.87
CA PRO A 529 27.07 -14.94 -14.32
C PRO A 529 28.01 -13.92 -14.96
N GLN A 530 27.95 -12.66 -14.51
CA GLN A 530 28.70 -11.54 -15.04
C GLN A 530 30.18 -11.68 -14.70
N LEU A 531 30.50 -12.02 -13.45
CA LEU A 531 31.86 -12.26 -12.99
C LEU A 531 32.46 -13.51 -13.63
N ALA A 532 31.66 -14.58 -13.81
CA ALA A 532 32.11 -15.76 -14.54
C ALA A 532 32.42 -15.42 -16.01
N LEU A 533 31.57 -14.63 -16.67
CA LEU A 533 31.80 -14.16 -18.05
C LEU A 533 33.10 -13.35 -18.18
N LEU A 534 33.35 -12.43 -17.24
CA LEU A 534 34.57 -11.63 -17.22
C LEU A 534 35.85 -12.48 -17.09
N ASN A 535 35.75 -13.62 -16.41
CA ASN A 535 36.85 -14.56 -16.21
C ASN A 535 36.82 -15.74 -17.20
N SER A 536 36.09 -15.62 -18.31
CA SER A 536 36.03 -16.67 -19.35
C SER A 536 35.49 -18.02 -18.87
N TYR A 537 34.77 -18.04 -17.74
CA TYR A 537 34.36 -19.26 -17.06
C TYR A 537 32.89 -19.59 -17.39
N SER A 538 32.65 -20.82 -17.86
CA SER A 538 31.30 -21.28 -18.18
C SER A 538 30.59 -21.89 -16.98
N ILE A 539 29.44 -21.33 -16.60
CA ILE A 539 28.63 -21.81 -15.44
C ILE A 539 27.28 -22.41 -15.84
N PHE A 540 26.90 -22.30 -17.11
CA PHE A 540 25.68 -22.86 -17.67
C PHE A 540 26.03 -23.89 -18.76
N PRO A 541 25.11 -24.81 -19.10
CA PRO A 541 25.34 -25.70 -20.24
C PRO A 541 25.54 -24.91 -21.53
N LYS A 542 26.43 -25.39 -22.39
CA LYS A 542 26.60 -24.84 -23.73
C LYS A 542 25.31 -24.97 -24.55
N VAL A 543 25.13 -24.12 -25.56
CA VAL A 543 23.90 -24.11 -26.39
C VAL A 543 23.57 -25.46 -27.01
N SER A 544 24.60 -26.21 -27.43
CA SER A 544 24.46 -27.55 -28.02
C SER A 544 24.23 -28.67 -26.99
N ASP A 545 24.24 -28.37 -25.68
CA ASP A 545 24.00 -29.35 -24.62
C ASP A 545 22.50 -29.70 -24.52
N THR A 546 22.22 -30.98 -24.30
CA THR A 546 20.86 -31.52 -24.08
C THR A 546 20.09 -30.85 -22.94
N TRP A 547 20.78 -30.28 -21.95
CA TRP A 547 20.16 -29.58 -20.82
C TRP A 547 19.86 -28.11 -21.11
N PHE A 548 20.49 -27.48 -22.10
CA PHE A 548 20.29 -26.06 -22.40
C PHE A 548 18.81 -25.69 -22.68
N PRO A 549 18.02 -26.50 -23.43
CA PRO A 549 16.60 -26.24 -23.63
C PRO A 549 15.78 -26.09 -22.32
N LEU A 550 16.18 -26.75 -21.23
CA LEU A 550 15.52 -26.61 -19.93
C LEU A 550 15.68 -25.18 -19.38
N TYR A 551 16.89 -24.63 -19.43
CA TYR A 551 17.18 -23.27 -18.97
C TYR A 551 16.45 -22.23 -19.83
N ALA A 552 16.44 -22.44 -21.15
CA ALA A 552 15.69 -21.58 -22.07
C ALA A 552 14.18 -21.64 -21.79
N PHE A 553 13.62 -22.85 -21.58
CA PHE A 553 12.20 -23.03 -21.24
C PHE A 553 11.83 -22.35 -19.92
N LEU A 554 12.65 -22.47 -18.88
CA LEU A 554 12.41 -21.81 -17.60
C LEU A 554 12.43 -20.29 -17.74
N PHE A 555 13.45 -19.73 -18.40
CA PHE A 555 13.55 -18.30 -18.61
C PHE A 555 12.36 -17.75 -19.41
N LEU A 556 12.10 -18.32 -20.59
CA LEU A 556 11.00 -17.90 -21.47
C LEU A 556 9.63 -18.15 -20.83
N GLY A 557 9.50 -19.26 -20.10
CA GLY A 557 8.29 -19.60 -19.37
C GLY A 557 8.00 -18.59 -18.27
N ALA A 558 8.98 -18.22 -17.44
CA ALA A 558 8.81 -17.26 -16.34
C ALA A 558 8.41 -15.87 -16.86
N TYR A 559 9.19 -15.30 -17.77
CA TYR A 559 8.91 -13.97 -18.32
C TYR A 559 7.66 -13.95 -19.21
N GLY A 560 7.43 -15.01 -19.98
CA GLY A 560 6.21 -15.17 -20.78
C GLY A 560 4.95 -15.26 -19.92
N LYS A 561 5.00 -16.03 -18.83
CA LYS A 561 3.88 -16.13 -17.88
C LYS A 561 3.65 -14.82 -17.13
N SER A 562 4.72 -14.15 -16.69
CA SER A 562 4.64 -12.83 -16.07
C SER A 562 3.99 -11.81 -17.00
N LEU A 563 4.41 -11.75 -18.27
CA LEU A 563 3.79 -10.87 -19.27
C LEU A 563 2.31 -11.22 -19.49
N PHE A 564 1.98 -12.51 -19.64
CA PHE A 564 0.60 -12.95 -19.79
C PHE A 564 -0.28 -12.50 -18.63
N GLU A 565 0.15 -12.72 -17.38
CA GLU A 565 -0.57 -12.27 -16.18
C GLU A 565 -0.75 -10.75 -16.15
N PHE A 566 0.30 -10.01 -16.51
CA PHE A 566 0.26 -8.55 -16.53
C PHE A 566 -0.75 -8.03 -17.57
N LEU A 567 -0.81 -8.64 -18.75
CA LEU A 567 -1.78 -8.30 -19.79
C LEU A 567 -3.21 -8.68 -19.40
N VAL A 568 -3.42 -9.85 -18.78
CA VAL A 568 -4.74 -10.28 -18.27
C VAL A 568 -5.26 -9.32 -17.20
N ALA A 569 -4.37 -8.79 -16.35
CA ALA A 569 -4.72 -7.79 -15.35
C ALA A 569 -5.02 -6.38 -15.94
N GLY A 570 -4.85 -6.18 -17.26
CA GLY A 570 -5.13 -4.94 -17.97
C GLY A 570 -3.92 -4.03 -18.21
N GLY A 571 -2.71 -4.54 -17.97
CA GLY A 571 -1.47 -3.81 -18.22
C GLY A 571 -1.05 -3.83 -19.70
N THR A 572 0.06 -3.13 -20.00
CA THR A 572 0.67 -3.12 -21.34
C THR A 572 2.08 -3.68 -21.30
N PHE A 573 2.63 -4.04 -22.47
CA PHE A 573 4.02 -4.50 -22.56
C PHE A 573 5.03 -3.46 -22.03
N VAL A 574 4.78 -2.17 -22.30
CA VAL A 574 5.66 -1.08 -21.82
C VAL A 574 5.67 -1.01 -20.30
N LYS A 575 4.47 -1.08 -19.68
CA LYS A 575 4.32 -1.07 -18.22
C LYS A 575 4.93 -2.33 -17.59
N TRP A 576 4.72 -3.50 -18.19
CA TRP A 576 5.35 -4.76 -17.74
C TRP A 576 6.88 -4.69 -17.77
N ARG A 577 7.46 -4.11 -18.83
CA ARG A 577 8.90 -3.89 -18.93
C ARG A 577 9.40 -2.97 -17.81
N ASN A 578 8.71 -1.87 -17.53
CA ASN A 578 9.08 -0.97 -16.44
C ASN A 578 8.91 -1.62 -15.06
N SER A 579 7.85 -2.41 -14.85
CA SER A 579 7.68 -3.25 -13.66
C SER A 579 8.84 -4.24 -13.48
N THR A 580 9.34 -4.85 -14.57
CA THR A 580 10.53 -5.72 -14.56
C THR A 580 11.80 -4.96 -14.17
N ARG A 581 11.99 -3.74 -14.69
CA ARG A 581 13.12 -2.87 -14.29
C ARG A 581 13.08 -2.53 -12.80
N MET A 582 11.89 -2.23 -12.29
CA MET A 582 11.67 -1.91 -10.89
C MET A 582 11.86 -3.11 -9.99
N TRP A 583 11.46 -4.30 -10.43
CA TRP A 583 11.73 -5.54 -9.73
C TRP A 583 13.25 -5.76 -9.51
N LEU A 584 14.07 -5.50 -10.53
CA LEU A 584 15.53 -5.53 -10.40
C LEU A 584 16.06 -4.42 -9.47
N ALA A 585 15.51 -3.20 -9.58
CA ALA A 585 15.91 -2.09 -8.72
C ALA A 585 15.64 -2.38 -7.24
N LEU A 586 14.44 -2.88 -6.91
CA LEU A 586 14.06 -3.31 -5.55
C LEU A 586 14.93 -4.46 -5.07
N GLY A 587 15.21 -5.43 -5.96
CA GLY A 587 16.04 -6.60 -5.67
C GLY A 587 17.49 -6.30 -5.31
N CYS A 588 18.08 -5.31 -5.99
CA CYS A 588 19.44 -4.86 -5.71
C CYS A 588 19.52 -3.81 -4.60
N SER A 589 18.39 -3.25 -4.13
CA SER A 589 18.36 -2.19 -3.11
C SER A 589 17.40 -2.47 -1.96
N SER A 590 16.11 -2.18 -2.08
CA SER A 590 15.15 -2.23 -0.98
C SER A 590 15.10 -3.59 -0.27
N TYR A 591 15.20 -4.72 -0.98
CA TYR A 591 15.26 -6.04 -0.33
C TYR A 591 16.50 -6.22 0.55
N PRO A 592 17.75 -6.15 0.05
CA PRO A 592 18.93 -6.35 0.89
C PRO A 592 19.05 -5.29 2.00
N PHE A 593 18.71 -4.02 1.74
CA PHE A 593 18.73 -3.00 2.78
C PHE A 593 17.70 -3.26 3.88
N SER A 594 16.50 -3.76 3.53
CA SER A 594 15.51 -4.13 4.54
C SER A 594 15.98 -5.29 5.43
N MET A 595 16.72 -6.26 4.88
CA MET A 595 17.32 -7.34 5.66
C MET A 595 18.39 -6.82 6.62
N VAL A 596 19.27 -5.94 6.14
CA VAL A 596 20.31 -5.33 7.00
C VAL A 596 19.65 -4.53 8.12
N ASP A 597 18.69 -3.66 7.81
CA ASP A 597 17.97 -2.87 8.82
C ASP A 597 17.26 -3.76 9.83
N TRP A 598 16.62 -4.84 9.37
CA TRP A 598 15.94 -5.80 10.25
C TRP A 598 16.93 -6.57 11.14
N VAL A 599 18.09 -7.00 10.62
CA VAL A 599 19.13 -7.68 11.43
C VAL A 599 19.68 -6.72 12.48
N LEU A 600 20.04 -5.49 12.10
CA LEU A 600 20.56 -4.49 13.02
C LEU A 600 19.54 -4.16 14.12
N LYS A 601 18.26 -4.01 13.77
CA LYS A 601 17.18 -3.82 14.74
C LYS A 601 17.03 -5.03 15.65
N SER A 602 17.04 -6.24 15.11
CA SER A 602 16.89 -7.48 15.88
C SER A 602 18.04 -7.72 16.87
N LEU A 603 19.23 -7.20 16.56
CA LEU A 603 20.39 -7.20 17.45
C LEU A 603 20.44 -6.01 18.43
N GLY A 604 19.46 -5.10 18.37
CA GLY A 604 19.43 -3.89 19.20
C GLY A 604 20.49 -2.85 18.83
N LEU A 605 21.09 -2.95 17.63
CA LEU A 605 22.16 -2.08 17.15
C LEU A 605 21.65 -0.82 16.42
N SER A 606 20.38 -0.82 16.03
CA SER A 606 19.74 0.35 15.42
C SER A 606 18.25 0.45 15.76
N THR A 607 17.74 1.66 15.74
CA THR A 607 16.30 1.94 15.64
C THR A 607 15.96 2.25 14.19
N ILE A 608 14.91 1.64 13.65
CA ILE A 608 14.46 1.95 12.29
C ILE A 608 13.78 3.31 12.33
N GLU A 609 14.39 4.31 11.69
CA GLU A 609 13.76 5.62 11.53
C GLU A 609 12.55 5.51 10.60
N PHE A 610 11.37 5.80 11.15
CA PHE A 610 10.15 5.92 10.39
C PHE A 610 9.97 7.36 9.93
N ASN A 611 10.31 7.64 8.68
CA ASN A 611 10.12 8.94 8.05
C ASN A 611 8.90 8.88 7.11
N VAL A 612 7.88 9.69 7.37
CA VAL A 612 6.69 9.83 6.51
C VAL A 612 7.13 10.22 5.09
N THR A 613 6.59 9.58 4.04
CA THR A 613 7.01 9.95 2.69
C THR A 613 6.43 11.32 2.35
N SER A 614 7.25 12.22 1.80
CA SER A 614 6.77 13.53 1.37
C SER A 614 5.73 13.38 0.25
N LYS A 615 4.62 14.08 0.37
CA LYS A 615 3.57 14.21 -0.66
C LYS A 615 3.56 15.62 -1.28
N VAL A 616 4.66 16.35 -1.10
CA VAL A 616 4.88 17.67 -1.70
C VAL A 616 5.30 17.51 -3.16
N LEU A 617 4.71 18.32 -4.03
CA LEU A 617 4.98 18.29 -5.47
C LEU A 617 6.08 19.31 -5.81
N ASP A 618 7.14 18.84 -6.46
CA ASP A 618 8.09 19.69 -7.19
C ASP A 618 7.72 19.68 -8.68
N ASP A 619 7.43 20.85 -9.26
CA ASP A 619 6.99 21.00 -10.65
C ASP A 619 8.03 20.51 -11.66
N GLU A 620 9.32 20.69 -11.39
CA GLU A 620 10.37 20.20 -12.30
C GLU A 620 10.48 18.68 -12.26
N LEU A 621 10.40 18.09 -11.06
CA LEU A 621 10.33 16.65 -10.87
C LEU A 621 9.10 16.05 -11.57
N LYS A 622 7.92 16.67 -11.39
CA LYS A 622 6.68 16.24 -12.02
C LYS A 622 6.79 16.19 -13.54
N LYS A 623 7.34 17.23 -14.17
CA LYS A 623 7.57 17.26 -15.63
C LYS A 623 8.46 16.11 -16.11
N ARG A 624 9.53 15.79 -15.39
CA ARG A 624 10.42 14.67 -15.72
C ARG A 624 9.71 13.32 -15.55
N TYR A 625 8.95 13.17 -14.47
CA TYR A 625 8.14 11.98 -14.23
C TYR A 625 7.09 11.79 -15.32
N GLU A 626 6.35 12.83 -15.71
CA GLU A 626 5.36 12.78 -16.81
C GLU A 626 6.00 12.42 -18.16
N ALA A 627 7.25 12.83 -18.40
CA ALA A 627 8.04 12.44 -19.57
C ALA A 627 8.54 10.98 -19.54
N GLY A 628 8.27 10.24 -18.46
CA GLY A 628 8.64 8.84 -18.31
C GLY A 628 10.07 8.60 -17.82
N LEU A 629 10.76 9.64 -17.33
CA LEU A 629 12.15 9.57 -16.90
C LEU A 629 12.28 9.06 -15.46
N PHE A 630 13.29 8.22 -15.21
CA PHE A 630 13.67 7.80 -13.86
C PHE A 630 14.41 8.93 -13.13
N GLU A 631 14.07 9.20 -11.87
CA GLU A 631 14.71 10.25 -11.08
C GLU A 631 15.83 9.70 -10.20
N PHE A 632 17.06 10.11 -10.47
CA PHE A 632 18.25 9.71 -9.70
C PHE A 632 19.00 10.88 -9.04
N GLY A 633 18.45 12.10 -9.11
CA GLY A 633 19.12 13.36 -8.75
C GLY A 633 19.64 13.48 -7.33
N VAL A 634 19.19 12.60 -6.43
CA VAL A 634 19.47 12.66 -5.00
C VAL A 634 20.55 11.66 -4.62
N GLU A 635 21.45 12.04 -3.70
CA GLU A 635 22.40 11.08 -3.14
C GLU A 635 21.67 10.03 -2.29
N SER A 636 21.87 8.75 -2.60
CA SER A 636 21.25 7.66 -1.86
C SER A 636 22.10 6.38 -1.92
N PRO A 637 22.31 5.68 -0.78
CA PRO A 637 22.93 4.36 -0.76
C PRO A 637 22.18 3.32 -1.59
N LEU A 638 20.86 3.48 -1.75
CA LEU A 638 20.02 2.59 -2.57
C LEU A 638 20.41 2.70 -4.05
N PHE A 639 20.74 3.90 -4.53
CA PHE A 639 21.19 4.10 -5.91
C PHE A 639 22.59 3.56 -6.16
N LEU A 640 23.46 3.59 -5.15
CA LEU A 640 24.82 3.06 -5.27
C LEU A 640 24.81 1.55 -5.59
N THR A 641 24.00 0.75 -4.89
CA THR A 641 23.94 -0.71 -5.11
C THR A 641 23.35 -1.08 -6.46
N ILE A 642 22.28 -0.41 -6.87
CA ILE A 642 21.70 -0.54 -8.22
C ILE A 642 22.73 -0.17 -9.29
N SER A 643 23.48 0.91 -9.06
CA SER A 643 24.54 1.40 -9.96
C SER A 643 25.68 0.41 -10.11
N ILE A 644 26.11 -0.22 -9.01
CA ILE A 644 27.17 -1.26 -9.05
C ILE A 644 26.72 -2.44 -9.92
N ALA A 645 25.50 -2.94 -9.71
CA ALA A 645 24.96 -4.04 -10.52
C ALA A 645 24.89 -3.65 -12.01
N ALA A 646 24.41 -2.45 -12.33
CA ALA A 646 24.36 -1.96 -13.71
C ALA A 646 25.75 -1.87 -14.35
N VAL A 647 26.73 -1.30 -13.65
CA VAL A 647 28.12 -1.18 -14.15
C VAL A 647 28.73 -2.56 -14.41
N VAL A 648 28.58 -3.50 -13.47
CA VAL A 648 29.12 -4.86 -13.64
C VAL A 648 28.49 -5.56 -14.84
N ASN A 649 27.16 -5.44 -15.03
CA ASN A 649 26.48 -6.00 -16.21
C ASN A 649 26.99 -5.41 -17.52
N LEU A 650 27.21 -4.09 -17.58
CA LEU A 650 27.73 -3.43 -18.78
C LEU A 650 29.16 -3.87 -19.10
N LEU A 651 30.03 -3.87 -18.09
CA LEU A 651 31.42 -4.30 -18.25
C LEU A 651 31.50 -5.76 -18.69
N ALA A 652 30.74 -6.66 -18.05
CA ALA A 652 30.68 -8.06 -18.41
C ALA A 652 30.16 -8.28 -19.83
N PHE A 653 29.11 -7.58 -20.24
CA PHE A 653 28.57 -7.70 -21.59
C PHE A 653 29.57 -7.22 -22.65
N LEU A 654 30.21 -6.06 -22.46
CA LEU A 654 31.17 -5.51 -23.41
C LEU A 654 32.42 -6.38 -23.52
N MET A 655 33.05 -6.72 -22.38
CA MET A 655 34.26 -7.54 -22.36
C MET A 655 33.99 -8.97 -22.83
N GLY A 656 32.87 -9.58 -22.40
CA GLY A 656 32.46 -10.90 -22.86
C GLY A 656 32.20 -10.95 -24.36
N THR A 657 31.57 -9.92 -24.94
CA THR A 657 31.39 -9.81 -26.39
C THR A 657 32.75 -9.73 -27.11
N ILE A 658 33.67 -8.89 -26.63
CA ILE A 658 35.02 -8.76 -27.21
C ILE A 658 35.75 -10.11 -27.14
N GLN A 659 35.65 -10.81 -26.02
CA GLN A 659 36.26 -12.11 -25.84
C GLN A 659 35.71 -13.12 -26.85
N VAL A 660 34.39 -13.23 -26.98
CA VAL A 660 33.76 -14.19 -27.90
C VAL A 660 34.15 -13.89 -29.35
N LEU A 661 34.20 -12.62 -29.74
CA LEU A 661 34.59 -12.21 -31.08
C LEU A 661 36.08 -12.50 -31.38
N LYS A 662 36.97 -12.41 -30.39
CA LYS A 662 38.41 -12.64 -30.57
C LYS A 662 38.81 -14.11 -30.45
N ASN A 663 38.25 -14.81 -29.47
CA ASN A 663 38.71 -16.12 -29.03
C ASN A 663 37.72 -17.26 -29.35
N GLY A 664 36.54 -16.95 -29.90
CA GLY A 664 35.46 -17.92 -30.04
C GLY A 664 34.77 -18.24 -28.71
N GLY A 665 34.14 -19.41 -28.60
CA GLY A 665 33.49 -19.85 -27.35
C GLY A 665 32.06 -19.32 -27.14
N PHE A 666 31.39 -18.91 -28.22
CA PHE A 666 30.01 -18.42 -28.13
C PHE A 666 29.05 -19.47 -27.55
N GLU A 667 29.19 -20.75 -27.95
CA GLU A 667 28.30 -21.80 -27.45
C GLU A 667 28.41 -21.97 -25.93
N GLU A 668 29.61 -21.86 -25.36
CA GLU A 668 29.90 -22.05 -23.95
C GLU A 668 29.53 -20.83 -23.09
N LEU A 669 29.64 -19.62 -23.65
CA LEU A 669 29.42 -18.36 -22.92
C LEU A 669 28.06 -17.70 -23.21
N PHE A 670 27.26 -18.28 -24.10
CA PHE A 670 25.99 -17.70 -24.56
C PHE A 670 25.07 -17.29 -23.42
N ALA A 671 24.84 -18.17 -22.45
CA ALA A 671 23.87 -17.93 -21.37
C ALA A 671 24.29 -16.72 -20.51
N GLN A 672 25.56 -16.63 -20.13
CA GLN A 672 26.06 -15.49 -19.38
C GLN A 672 26.03 -14.20 -20.20
N LEU A 673 26.39 -14.27 -21.49
CA LEU A 673 26.31 -13.12 -22.39
C LEU A 673 24.87 -12.62 -22.54
N PHE A 674 23.91 -13.54 -22.66
CA PHE A 674 22.49 -13.25 -22.71
C PHE A 674 21.99 -12.62 -21.41
N ILE A 675 22.32 -13.19 -20.24
CA ILE A 675 21.93 -12.65 -18.92
C ILE A 675 22.53 -11.25 -18.71
N ALA A 676 23.82 -11.05 -19.03
CA ALA A 676 24.46 -9.74 -18.94
C ALA A 676 23.79 -8.71 -19.86
N GLY A 677 23.51 -9.10 -21.12
CA GLY A 677 22.80 -8.25 -22.08
C GLY A 677 21.37 -7.92 -21.62
N PHE A 678 20.65 -8.88 -21.05
CA PHE A 678 19.33 -8.65 -20.45
C PHE A 678 19.41 -7.67 -19.28
N GLY A 679 20.43 -7.78 -18.43
CA GLY A 679 20.74 -6.81 -17.39
C GLY A 679 20.97 -5.41 -17.95
N VAL A 680 21.82 -5.28 -18.98
CA VAL A 680 22.11 -4.00 -19.65
C VAL A 680 20.84 -3.34 -20.20
N ILE A 681 19.96 -4.09 -20.88
CA ILE A 681 18.72 -3.55 -21.44
C ILE A 681 17.78 -3.02 -20.35
N ASN A 682 17.68 -3.74 -19.23
CA ASN A 682 16.83 -3.32 -18.10
C ASN A 682 17.46 -2.18 -17.29
N SER A 683 18.79 -2.11 -17.22
CA SER A 683 19.53 -1.05 -16.56
C SER A 683 19.72 0.22 -17.40
N TRP A 684 19.16 0.29 -18.62
CA TRP A 684 19.31 1.44 -19.50
C TRP A 684 19.05 2.82 -18.84
N PRO A 685 17.96 3.02 -18.04
CA PRO A 685 17.73 4.32 -17.39
C PRO A 685 18.86 4.74 -16.44
N ILE A 686 19.61 3.79 -15.88
CA ILE A 686 20.74 4.05 -14.98
C ILE A 686 21.93 4.58 -15.79
N TYR A 687 22.26 3.95 -16.92
CA TYR A 687 23.36 4.43 -17.77
C TYR A 687 23.06 5.81 -18.37
N GLU A 688 21.81 6.02 -18.79
CA GLU A 688 21.34 7.33 -19.25
C GLU A 688 21.53 8.39 -18.15
N ALA A 689 21.13 8.09 -16.92
CA ALA A 689 21.30 8.99 -15.78
C ALA A 689 22.77 9.22 -15.38
N MET A 690 23.65 8.23 -15.57
CA MET A 690 25.08 8.36 -15.28
C MET A 690 25.83 9.18 -16.33
N LEU A 691 25.55 8.93 -17.61
CA LEU A 691 26.45 9.34 -18.71
C LEU A 691 25.85 10.38 -19.64
N LEU A 692 24.52 10.36 -19.86
CA LEU A 692 23.89 11.12 -20.94
C LEU A 692 23.13 12.36 -20.43
N ARG A 693 22.62 12.31 -19.19
CA ARG A 693 21.80 13.39 -18.64
C ARG A 693 22.62 14.56 -18.11
N SER A 694 22.06 15.75 -18.27
CA SER A 694 22.57 17.02 -17.73
C SER A 694 21.56 17.76 -16.84
N ASP A 695 20.32 17.25 -16.75
CA ASP A 695 19.26 17.80 -15.91
C ASP A 695 19.35 17.34 -14.43
N LYS A 696 18.48 17.86 -13.57
CA LYS A 696 18.50 17.57 -12.11
C LYS A 696 18.24 16.11 -11.74
N GLY A 697 17.64 15.30 -12.60
CA GLY A 697 17.46 13.87 -12.33
C GLY A 697 18.66 13.00 -12.73
N LYS A 698 19.77 13.61 -13.17
CA LYS A 698 21.06 12.94 -13.39
C LYS A 698 21.57 12.27 -12.12
N MET A 699 22.21 11.11 -12.27
CA MET A 699 22.91 10.44 -11.17
C MET A 699 24.04 11.34 -10.62
N PRO A 700 24.13 11.58 -9.30
CA PRO A 700 25.23 12.31 -8.71
C PRO A 700 26.59 11.71 -9.10
N MET A 701 27.52 12.57 -9.51
CA MET A 701 28.84 12.16 -10.00
C MET A 701 29.58 11.28 -8.98
N MET A 702 29.45 11.62 -7.69
CA MET A 702 30.08 10.85 -6.62
C MET A 702 29.52 9.43 -6.51
N THR A 703 28.21 9.23 -6.73
CA THR A 703 27.59 7.90 -6.78
C THR A 703 28.14 7.09 -7.95
N THR A 704 28.26 7.70 -9.13
CA THR A 704 28.85 7.06 -10.32
C THR A 704 30.30 6.65 -10.08
N LEU A 705 31.14 7.53 -9.54
CA LEU A 705 32.54 7.24 -9.24
C LEU A 705 32.68 6.11 -8.20
N LYS A 706 31.88 6.14 -7.14
CA LYS A 706 31.84 5.07 -6.12
C LYS A 706 31.41 3.74 -6.73
N ALA A 707 30.38 3.74 -7.60
CA ALA A 707 29.90 2.53 -8.26
C ALA A 707 30.99 1.91 -9.17
N LEU A 708 31.67 2.73 -9.97
CA LEU A 708 32.80 2.30 -10.81
C LEU A 708 33.97 1.74 -9.98
N GLY A 709 34.33 2.43 -8.89
CA GLY A 709 35.38 1.99 -7.99
C GLY A 709 35.05 0.64 -7.34
N VAL A 710 33.84 0.49 -6.79
CA VAL A 710 33.41 -0.78 -6.17
C VAL A 710 33.30 -1.89 -7.20
N ALA A 711 32.73 -1.63 -8.38
CA ALA A 711 32.66 -2.63 -9.45
C ALA A 711 34.06 -3.12 -9.88
N SER A 712 35.06 -2.23 -9.90
CA SER A 712 36.44 -2.58 -10.22
C SER A 712 37.07 -3.47 -9.14
N VAL A 713 36.80 -3.18 -7.86
CA VAL A 713 37.23 -4.04 -6.73
C VAL A 713 36.55 -5.41 -6.81
N VAL A 714 35.24 -5.44 -7.07
CA VAL A 714 34.47 -6.69 -7.21
C VAL A 714 35.04 -7.54 -8.35
N TYR A 715 35.34 -6.93 -9.49
CA TYR A 715 36.01 -7.63 -10.60
C TYR A 715 37.39 -8.17 -10.19
N PHE A 716 38.26 -7.34 -9.59
CA PHE A 716 39.58 -7.77 -9.15
C PHE A 716 39.51 -8.94 -8.18
N VAL A 717 38.68 -8.86 -7.14
CA VAL A 717 38.48 -9.94 -6.17
C VAL A 717 37.95 -11.20 -6.86
N SER A 718 37.01 -11.06 -7.81
CA SER A 718 36.47 -12.20 -8.54
C SER A 718 37.53 -12.93 -9.38
N SER A 719 38.47 -12.20 -9.98
CA SER A 719 39.57 -12.78 -10.78
C SER A 719 40.59 -13.55 -9.95
N LEU A 720 40.57 -13.41 -8.62
CA LEU A 720 41.36 -14.23 -7.70
C LEU A 720 40.63 -15.51 -7.27
N ALA A 721 39.32 -15.56 -7.49
CA ALA A 721 38.43 -16.65 -7.04
C ALA A 721 38.03 -17.60 -8.18
N PHE A 722 37.97 -17.08 -9.42
CA PHE A 722 37.87 -17.86 -10.67
C PHE A 722 39.26 -18.15 -11.22
#